data_AF-X0LC50-F1
#
_entry.id   AF-X0LC50-F1
#
_cell.length_a   1.000
_cell.length_b   1.000
_cell.length_c   1.000
_cell.angle_alpha   90.00
_cell.angle_beta   90.00
_cell.angle_gamma   90.00
#
_symmetry.space_group_name_H-M   'P 1'
#
loop_
_entity.id
_entity.type
_entity.pdbx_description
1 polymer ?
#
loop_
_entity_poly.entity_id
_entity_poly.type
_entity_poly.pdbx_seq_one_letter_code
_entity_poly.pdbx_strand_id
1 'polypeptide(L)'
;MLQKRSLLRALAADEHNQTSFLQKLVQAASPNPPGETSKATAVIGEYLSSKNIPYELVDVNGDGKVNVISDFQGGKGPGPRVVLNGHVDVFPVGDGSGWSRDPWSGDIVDGRLHGRGVVDMKSGTASLIIAYAFLYEHRHLLSGSVALCAVADEETGGKWGTKYLIEQDKHRWGGDLMLCAEPGGLETIRFADKGSLRLTCTVKTKGALGPYLHLSKGAIRTASAFIDEVIKSVESLPVDLPDEMERHLEKPEVKRAIDQAMGPGTITIIARPTVNVGTIKGGLKVNMIPETCIFELDIRMPVGMREDTVLELIDTIIPQYEPASITIKKQAAASNPFNYSVIDHPIVRHLKDNAKSLRPGADAPIPIPSMGGSDCKHYRYADIPAYIFGCSPETMASVNESASIAEFHHVIKVLPSIALNFIIVPEKKILALGSGMVAKPCVDYLLRDKKNVLTIACRTLSSTQNIAAGRSSAKAVALDVASPELDHHVAEHDLVISLVPFVHHAAIVQWAIKGNTNFITTSYDSPAPEVSDNPLRFKFSWSPRGALLSQQIFATFLQDGKVIEISNKDLMNKAVLYHVLDGYSFLAYPNRDSVPFRQAYGIAETHAVIRGSKAWLNEGLKWSHIQQQLTGAASATEVDLLAKVDEVCSFRSPEERSKILAGLKWMGLFSDEVAAVRDSPVGTLRSTGQDMQLPGRTSALELFGEPGSYSAMAKSVGLTCGIAIQLLLDDEPASNKPGVIAPYSHEICDPIRVRAEAKRIKLVEHTL
;
A
#
# COMPACT_ATOMS: atom_id res chain seq x y z
N MET A 1 0.49 17.38 -10.22
CA MET A 1 -0.74 17.54 -11.05
C MET A 1 -0.57 18.43 -12.29
N LEU A 2 -0.09 19.68 -12.19
CA LEU A 2 0.00 20.62 -13.34
C LEU A 2 0.73 20.05 -14.57
N GLN A 3 1.91 19.45 -14.38
CA GLN A 3 2.71 18.86 -15.46
C GLN A 3 1.95 17.76 -16.23
N LYS A 4 1.27 16.84 -15.53
CA LYS A 4 0.43 15.79 -16.13
C LYS A 4 -0.70 16.36 -17.01
N ARG A 5 -1.35 17.44 -16.59
CA ARG A 5 -2.40 18.09 -17.41
C ARG A 5 -1.83 18.73 -18.68
N SER A 6 -0.62 19.28 -18.64
CA SER A 6 0.06 19.80 -19.84
C SER A 6 0.45 18.67 -20.80
N LEU A 7 1.00 17.59 -20.26
CA LEU A 7 1.39 16.38 -20.99
C LEU A 7 0.21 15.76 -21.76
N LEU A 8 -0.96 15.62 -21.12
CA LEU A 8 -2.16 15.05 -21.76
C LEU A 8 -2.80 15.98 -22.80
N ARG A 9 -2.58 17.29 -22.70
CA ARG A 9 -3.00 18.24 -23.76
C ARG A 9 -2.18 18.09 -25.04
N ALA A 10 -0.87 17.83 -24.93
CA ALA A 10 -0.04 17.56 -26.08
C ALA A 10 -0.51 16.28 -26.81
N LEU A 11 -0.81 15.22 -26.05
CA LEU A 11 -1.34 13.98 -26.60
C LEU A 11 -2.73 14.16 -27.26
N ALA A 12 -3.58 15.05 -26.73
CA ALA A 12 -4.87 15.39 -27.34
C ALA A 12 -4.77 16.30 -28.58
N ALA A 13 -3.59 16.85 -28.90
CA ALA A 13 -3.39 17.67 -30.10
C ALA A 13 -3.04 16.85 -31.36
N ASP A 14 -2.65 15.58 -31.21
CA ASP A 14 -2.15 14.71 -32.28
C ASP A 14 -3.19 13.66 -32.75
N GLU A 15 -4.47 13.84 -32.42
CA GLU A 15 -5.55 12.86 -32.64
C GLU A 15 -5.64 12.41 -34.12
N HIS A 16 -5.51 13.32 -35.09
CA HIS A 16 -5.55 12.95 -36.51
C HIS A 16 -4.46 11.95 -36.91
N ASN A 17 -3.23 12.13 -36.43
CA ASN A 17 -2.12 11.21 -36.71
C ASN A 17 -2.27 9.87 -35.97
N GLN A 18 -2.85 9.89 -34.76
CA GLN A 18 -3.18 8.68 -34.00
C GLN A 18 -4.21 7.83 -34.75
N THR A 19 -5.28 8.44 -35.28
CA THR A 19 -6.29 7.75 -36.08
C THR A 19 -5.71 7.26 -37.41
N SER A 20 -4.85 8.05 -38.06
CA SER A 20 -4.17 7.64 -39.30
C SER A 20 -3.24 6.44 -39.08
N PHE A 21 -2.53 6.38 -37.95
CA PHE A 21 -1.72 5.22 -37.57
C PHE A 21 -2.57 3.95 -37.37
N LEU A 22 -3.67 4.05 -36.62
CA LEU A 22 -4.59 2.93 -36.44
C LEU A 22 -5.22 2.48 -37.78
N GLN A 23 -5.63 3.41 -38.63
CA GLN A 23 -6.19 3.12 -39.96
C GLN A 23 -5.19 2.31 -40.81
N LYS A 24 -3.92 2.72 -40.86
CA LYS A 24 -2.86 1.96 -41.56
C LYS A 24 -2.64 0.57 -40.96
N LEU A 25 -2.70 0.45 -39.63
CA LEU A 25 -2.51 -0.84 -38.94
C LEU A 25 -3.67 -1.81 -39.23
N VAL A 26 -4.91 -1.31 -39.34
CA VAL A 26 -6.08 -2.09 -39.78
C VAL A 26 -5.95 -2.52 -41.24
N GLN A 27 -5.50 -1.62 -42.12
CA GLN A 27 -5.24 -1.91 -43.54
C GLN A 27 -4.14 -2.97 -43.76
N ALA A 28 -3.18 -3.07 -42.84
CA ALA A 28 -2.18 -4.12 -42.85
C ALA A 28 -2.76 -5.46 -42.36
N ALA A 29 -3.33 -6.25 -43.29
CA ALA A 29 -3.90 -7.56 -43.02
C ALA A 29 -2.90 -8.53 -42.33
N SER A 30 -3.35 -9.19 -41.26
CA SER A 30 -2.56 -10.08 -40.40
C SER A 30 -3.36 -11.30 -39.86
N PRO A 31 -4.14 -12.01 -40.68
CA PRO A 31 -5.04 -13.06 -40.19
C PRO A 31 -4.30 -14.28 -39.62
N ASN A 32 -4.79 -14.82 -38.51
CA ASN A 32 -4.29 -16.04 -37.87
C ASN A 32 -5.40 -17.10 -37.75
N PRO A 33 -5.29 -18.27 -38.40
CA PRO A 33 -4.19 -18.71 -39.27
C PRO A 33 -4.11 -17.94 -40.61
N PRO A 34 -2.91 -17.82 -41.23
CA PRO A 34 -1.64 -18.47 -40.85
C PRO A 34 -0.81 -17.75 -39.77
N GLY A 35 -1.16 -16.52 -39.41
CA GLY A 35 -0.39 -15.69 -38.46
C GLY A 35 0.81 -15.03 -39.11
N GLU A 36 0.67 -14.58 -40.36
CA GLU A 36 1.70 -13.76 -41.01
C GLU A 36 1.47 -12.30 -40.61
N THR A 37 2.40 -11.74 -39.83
CA THR A 37 2.24 -10.42 -39.19
C THR A 37 3.21 -9.38 -39.74
N SER A 38 4.12 -9.73 -40.67
CA SER A 38 5.19 -8.82 -41.13
C SER A 38 4.66 -7.49 -41.66
N LYS A 39 3.51 -7.49 -42.35
CA LYS A 39 2.84 -6.26 -42.83
C LYS A 39 2.39 -5.35 -41.69
N ALA A 40 1.77 -5.92 -40.65
CA ALA A 40 1.30 -5.15 -39.49
C ALA A 40 2.50 -4.63 -38.68
N THR A 41 3.53 -5.46 -38.48
CA THR A 41 4.75 -5.04 -37.78
C THR A 41 5.58 -4.02 -38.55
N ALA A 42 5.54 -4.03 -39.89
CA ALA A 42 6.17 -3.00 -40.71
C ALA A 42 5.54 -1.62 -40.46
N VAL A 43 4.20 -1.53 -40.40
CA VAL A 43 3.49 -0.27 -40.05
C VAL A 43 3.86 0.22 -38.65
N ILE A 44 4.01 -0.68 -37.68
CA ILE A 44 4.48 -0.36 -36.33
C ILE A 44 5.93 0.14 -36.35
N GLY A 45 6.82 -0.54 -37.09
CA GLY A 45 8.22 -0.15 -37.24
C GLY A 45 8.41 1.20 -37.93
N GLU A 46 7.62 1.50 -38.96
CA GLU A 46 7.56 2.82 -39.60
C GLU A 46 7.13 3.91 -38.60
N TYR A 47 6.10 3.65 -37.79
CA TYR A 47 5.65 4.59 -36.77
C TYR A 47 6.73 4.85 -35.70
N LEU A 48 7.35 3.80 -35.15
CA LEU A 48 8.42 3.93 -34.16
C LEU A 48 9.65 4.63 -34.76
N SER A 49 10.04 4.30 -35.99
CA SER A 49 11.10 5.00 -36.74
C SER A 49 10.80 6.49 -36.90
N SER A 50 9.56 6.86 -37.26
CA SER A 50 9.16 8.27 -37.43
C SER A 50 9.28 9.10 -36.14
N LYS A 51 9.24 8.45 -34.98
CA LYS A 51 9.42 9.06 -33.65
C LYS A 51 10.86 8.90 -33.11
N ASN A 52 11.80 8.37 -33.90
CA ASN A 52 13.18 8.05 -33.53
C ASN A 52 13.30 7.06 -32.34
N ILE A 53 12.40 6.08 -32.27
CA ILE A 53 12.34 5.08 -31.21
C ILE A 53 13.05 3.80 -31.69
N PRO A 54 14.09 3.30 -31.00
CA PRO A 54 14.70 2.01 -31.33
C PRO A 54 13.73 0.85 -31.08
N TYR A 55 13.74 -0.17 -31.94
CA TYR A 55 12.97 -1.40 -31.76
C TYR A 55 13.70 -2.59 -32.40
N GLU A 56 13.30 -3.79 -32.01
CA GLU A 56 13.77 -5.05 -32.58
C GLU A 56 12.57 -5.78 -33.21
N LEU A 57 12.81 -6.48 -34.33
CA LEU A 57 11.84 -7.39 -34.94
C LEU A 57 12.26 -8.82 -34.63
N VAL A 58 11.35 -9.62 -34.06
CA VAL A 58 11.63 -11.00 -33.65
C VAL A 58 10.65 -11.96 -34.30
N ASP A 59 11.11 -12.63 -35.35
CA ASP A 59 10.47 -13.84 -35.88
C ASP A 59 11.21 -15.06 -35.29
N VAL A 60 10.51 -15.83 -34.45
CA VAL A 60 11.12 -16.93 -33.68
C VAL A 60 11.41 -18.16 -34.56
N ASN A 61 10.63 -18.38 -35.61
CA ASN A 61 10.69 -19.60 -36.43
C ASN A 61 11.05 -19.35 -37.90
N GLY A 62 11.10 -18.08 -38.33
CA GLY A 62 11.19 -17.71 -39.75
C GLY A 62 9.88 -17.98 -40.51
N ASP A 63 8.73 -17.99 -39.82
CA ASP A 63 7.42 -18.35 -40.37
C ASP A 63 6.48 -17.16 -40.57
N GLY A 64 6.97 -15.93 -40.39
CA GLY A 64 6.22 -14.69 -40.56
C GLY A 64 5.49 -14.21 -39.30
N LYS A 65 5.61 -14.92 -38.16
CA LYS A 65 5.13 -14.45 -36.84
C LYS A 65 6.12 -13.46 -36.23
N VAL A 66 6.23 -12.30 -36.88
CA VAL A 66 7.09 -11.21 -36.45
C VAL A 66 6.47 -10.51 -35.25
N ASN A 67 7.21 -10.42 -34.15
CA ASN A 67 6.90 -9.56 -33.01
C ASN A 67 7.67 -8.23 -33.13
N VAL A 68 7.13 -7.13 -32.63
CA VAL A 68 7.88 -5.88 -32.42
C VAL A 68 8.09 -5.67 -30.92
N ILE A 69 9.36 -5.57 -30.52
CA ILE A 69 9.73 -5.32 -29.13
C ILE A 69 10.60 -4.08 -29.01
N SER A 70 10.47 -3.35 -27.92
CA SER A 70 11.26 -2.16 -27.62
C SER A 70 11.25 -1.91 -26.11
N ASP A 71 12.35 -1.43 -25.54
CA ASP A 71 12.34 -0.97 -24.15
C ASP A 71 13.33 0.19 -23.90
N PHE A 72 13.08 0.96 -22.83
CA PHE A 72 13.95 2.06 -22.43
C PHE A 72 13.98 2.28 -20.91
N GLN A 73 15.09 2.84 -20.43
CA GLN A 73 15.25 3.32 -19.05
C GLN A 73 14.92 4.82 -18.94
N GLY A 74 14.21 5.21 -17.89
CA GLY A 74 13.90 6.58 -17.53
C GLY A 74 15.08 7.38 -16.97
N GLY A 75 15.12 8.68 -17.24
CA GLY A 75 16.23 9.57 -16.94
C GLY A 75 16.40 9.95 -15.46
N LYS A 76 15.41 9.69 -14.60
CA LYS A 76 15.51 9.94 -13.15
C LYS A 76 16.11 8.76 -12.35
N GLY A 77 16.55 7.70 -13.02
CA GLY A 77 17.24 6.55 -12.41
C GLY A 77 16.33 5.34 -12.21
N PRO A 78 16.63 4.45 -11.23
CA PRO A 78 15.88 3.22 -11.02
C PRO A 78 14.46 3.47 -10.47
N GLY A 79 13.60 2.48 -10.70
CA GLY A 79 12.17 2.51 -10.39
C GLY A 79 11.50 1.30 -11.06
N PRO A 80 10.17 1.19 -11.01
CA PRO A 80 9.47 0.02 -11.54
C PRO A 80 9.55 -0.08 -13.07
N ARG A 81 9.38 -1.30 -13.58
CA ARG A 81 9.26 -1.62 -15.00
C ARG A 81 7.81 -1.90 -15.36
N VAL A 82 7.26 -1.11 -16.28
CA VAL A 82 5.92 -1.35 -16.84
C VAL A 82 6.04 -1.97 -18.22
N VAL A 83 5.29 -3.04 -18.47
CA VAL A 83 5.18 -3.68 -19.78
C VAL A 83 3.85 -3.30 -20.42
N LEU A 84 3.92 -2.82 -21.66
CA LEU A 84 2.76 -2.52 -22.50
C LEU A 84 2.66 -3.66 -23.53
N ASN A 85 1.67 -4.53 -23.40
CA ASN A 85 1.54 -5.74 -24.20
C ASN A 85 0.19 -5.79 -24.94
N GLY A 86 0.24 -6.09 -26.24
CA GLY A 86 -0.93 -6.31 -27.08
C GLY A 86 -0.57 -7.05 -28.36
N HIS A 87 -1.53 -7.72 -28.98
CA HIS A 87 -1.32 -8.56 -30.15
C HIS A 87 -1.59 -7.82 -31.48
N VAL A 88 -1.07 -8.36 -32.59
CA VAL A 88 -1.23 -7.79 -33.95
C VAL A 88 -1.83 -8.76 -34.95
N ASP A 89 -1.90 -10.04 -34.62
CA ASP A 89 -2.71 -11.01 -35.36
C ASP A 89 -4.21 -10.75 -35.16
N VAL A 90 -5.04 -11.33 -36.03
CA VAL A 90 -6.50 -11.10 -36.03
C VAL A 90 -7.24 -12.34 -36.53
N PHE A 91 -8.50 -12.52 -36.12
CA PHE A 91 -9.37 -13.55 -36.69
C PHE A 91 -9.43 -13.51 -38.23
N PRO A 92 -9.51 -14.67 -38.91
CA PRO A 92 -9.65 -14.72 -40.36
C PRO A 92 -10.98 -14.11 -40.84
N VAL A 93 -10.99 -13.67 -42.10
CA VAL A 93 -12.16 -13.03 -42.75
C VAL A 93 -12.92 -13.97 -43.71
N GLY A 94 -12.49 -15.23 -43.80
CA GLY A 94 -13.04 -16.22 -44.74
C GLY A 94 -12.82 -15.82 -46.20
N ASP A 95 -13.85 -15.99 -47.02
CA ASP A 95 -13.92 -15.53 -48.41
C ASP A 95 -14.41 -14.08 -48.55
N GLY A 96 -14.63 -13.38 -47.43
CA GLY A 96 -15.21 -12.02 -47.41
C GLY A 96 -16.74 -11.98 -47.53
N SER A 97 -17.43 -13.13 -47.58
CA SER A 97 -18.90 -13.13 -47.61
C SER A 97 -19.51 -12.48 -46.36
N GLY A 98 -20.62 -11.75 -46.55
CA GLY A 98 -21.31 -11.02 -45.48
C GLY A 98 -20.70 -9.67 -45.06
N TRP A 99 -19.53 -9.30 -45.58
CA TRP A 99 -18.96 -7.96 -45.38
C TRP A 99 -19.60 -6.92 -46.31
N SER A 100 -19.92 -5.75 -45.77
CA SER A 100 -20.48 -4.59 -46.49
C SER A 100 -19.40 -3.63 -47.02
N ARG A 101 -18.15 -3.82 -46.57
CA ARG A 101 -16.93 -3.07 -46.92
C ARG A 101 -15.79 -4.07 -47.08
N ASP A 102 -14.68 -3.65 -47.67
CA ASP A 102 -13.44 -4.44 -47.61
C ASP A 102 -13.07 -4.66 -46.12
N PRO A 103 -12.85 -5.90 -45.65
CA PRO A 103 -12.41 -6.19 -44.28
C PRO A 103 -11.12 -5.46 -43.88
N TRP A 104 -10.31 -5.01 -44.85
CA TRP A 104 -9.06 -4.30 -44.66
C TRP A 104 -9.14 -2.82 -45.10
N SER A 105 -10.34 -2.28 -45.30
CA SER A 105 -10.54 -0.88 -45.74
C SER A 105 -9.92 0.15 -44.81
N GLY A 106 -10.13 0.01 -43.49
CA GLY A 106 -9.88 1.11 -42.55
C GLY A 106 -10.83 2.30 -42.80
N ASP A 107 -12.03 2.06 -43.33
CA ASP A 107 -13.01 3.11 -43.60
C ASP A 107 -13.43 3.82 -42.31
N ILE A 108 -13.52 5.15 -42.34
CA ILE A 108 -14.05 5.95 -41.23
C ILE A 108 -15.45 6.45 -41.59
N VAL A 109 -16.46 5.99 -40.85
CA VAL A 109 -17.88 6.32 -41.08
C VAL A 109 -18.56 6.50 -39.72
N ASP A 110 -19.38 7.54 -39.60
CA ASP A 110 -20.17 7.86 -38.38
C ASP A 110 -19.36 7.85 -37.07
N GLY A 111 -18.10 8.28 -37.11
CA GLY A 111 -17.19 8.33 -35.97
C GLY A 111 -16.57 6.99 -35.56
N ARG A 112 -16.77 5.94 -36.37
CA ARG A 112 -16.19 4.60 -36.18
C ARG A 112 -15.18 4.30 -37.28
N LEU A 113 -14.16 3.51 -36.93
CA LEU A 113 -13.21 2.92 -37.88
C LEU A 113 -13.61 1.47 -38.15
N HIS A 114 -13.71 1.07 -39.42
CA HIS A 114 -14.15 -0.26 -39.85
C HIS A 114 -12.99 -1.13 -40.36
N GLY A 115 -13.01 -2.42 -39.99
CA GLY A 115 -12.10 -3.44 -40.50
C GLY A 115 -11.85 -4.56 -39.49
N ARG A 116 -11.37 -5.72 -39.96
CA ARG A 116 -11.08 -6.87 -39.10
C ARG A 116 -9.94 -6.55 -38.13
N GLY A 117 -10.19 -6.87 -36.87
CA GLY A 117 -9.28 -6.70 -35.73
C GLY A 117 -9.10 -5.26 -35.29
N VAL A 118 -9.95 -4.34 -35.75
CA VAL A 118 -9.96 -2.97 -35.23
C VAL A 118 -10.39 -2.93 -33.77
N VAL A 119 -11.33 -3.80 -33.36
CA VAL A 119 -11.72 -4.01 -31.96
C VAL A 119 -10.75 -4.97 -31.27
N ASP A 120 -10.39 -6.07 -31.94
CA ASP A 120 -9.57 -7.17 -31.37
C ASP A 120 -8.28 -7.42 -32.18
N MET A 121 -7.14 -6.86 -31.75
CA MET A 121 -7.02 -5.79 -30.75
C MET A 121 -6.25 -4.56 -31.25
N LYS A 122 -6.26 -4.29 -32.57
CA LYS A 122 -5.43 -3.22 -33.17
C LYS A 122 -5.71 -1.82 -32.60
N SER A 123 -6.93 -1.47 -32.18
CA SER A 123 -7.16 -0.22 -31.43
C SER A 123 -6.44 -0.20 -30.08
N GLY A 124 -6.44 -1.33 -29.37
CA GLY A 124 -5.70 -1.50 -28.12
C GLY A 124 -4.18 -1.43 -28.33
N THR A 125 -3.66 -2.25 -29.26
CA THR A 125 -2.23 -2.29 -29.58
C THR A 125 -1.71 -0.96 -30.12
N ALA A 126 -2.46 -0.26 -30.98
CA ALA A 126 -2.12 1.09 -31.39
C ALA A 126 -2.11 2.07 -30.20
N SER A 127 -3.08 1.97 -29.27
CA SER A 127 -3.11 2.79 -28.06
C SER A 127 -1.89 2.56 -27.16
N LEU A 128 -1.44 1.31 -27.02
CA LEU A 128 -0.25 0.94 -26.27
C LEU A 128 1.03 1.46 -26.92
N ILE A 129 1.13 1.39 -28.26
CA ILE A 129 2.28 1.91 -29.03
C ILE A 129 2.34 3.44 -28.97
N ILE A 130 1.21 4.12 -29.08
CA ILE A 130 1.12 5.58 -28.93
C ILE A 130 1.50 5.98 -27.49
N ALA A 131 1.00 5.26 -26.47
CA ALA A 131 1.38 5.47 -25.08
C ALA A 131 2.88 5.26 -24.85
N TYR A 132 3.46 4.21 -25.44
CA TYR A 132 4.90 3.93 -25.39
C TYR A 132 5.73 5.07 -26.02
N ALA A 133 5.36 5.52 -27.22
CA ALA A 133 6.04 6.62 -27.90
C ALA A 133 5.97 7.92 -27.10
N PHE A 134 4.81 8.22 -26.51
CA PHE A 134 4.63 9.36 -25.63
C PHE A 134 5.50 9.28 -24.37
N LEU A 135 5.58 8.10 -23.73
CA LEU A 135 6.45 7.88 -22.58
C LEU A 135 7.94 7.95 -22.96
N TYR A 136 8.32 7.49 -24.15
CA TYR A 136 9.69 7.57 -24.67
C TYR A 136 10.12 9.03 -24.88
N GLU A 137 9.30 9.86 -25.51
CA GLU A 137 9.56 11.31 -25.66
C GLU A 137 9.83 11.96 -24.29
N HIS A 138 9.03 11.60 -23.29
CA HIS A 138 9.09 12.13 -21.93
C HIS A 138 9.99 11.33 -20.97
N ARG A 139 10.80 10.39 -21.48
CA ARG A 139 11.60 9.44 -20.67
C ARG A 139 12.52 10.11 -19.65
N HIS A 140 12.97 11.33 -19.93
CA HIS A 140 13.79 12.14 -19.03
C HIS A 140 13.10 12.50 -17.70
N LEU A 141 11.78 12.39 -17.61
CA LEU A 141 10.97 12.63 -16.41
C LEU A 141 10.75 11.37 -15.55
N LEU A 142 11.05 10.19 -16.08
CA LEU A 142 10.63 8.90 -15.56
C LEU A 142 11.69 8.23 -14.67
N SER A 143 11.26 7.55 -13.60
CA SER A 143 12.10 6.68 -12.75
C SER A 143 11.70 5.22 -12.95
N GLY A 144 12.62 4.36 -13.39
CA GLY A 144 12.30 3.00 -13.81
C GLY A 144 12.32 2.83 -15.33
N SER A 145 11.59 1.86 -15.87
CA SER A 145 11.65 1.53 -17.31
C SER A 145 10.29 1.19 -17.90
N VAL A 146 10.20 1.23 -19.24
CA VAL A 146 9.03 0.78 -19.99
C VAL A 146 9.46 -0.20 -21.05
N ALA A 147 8.72 -1.30 -21.20
CA ALA A 147 8.81 -2.22 -22.33
C ALA A 147 7.52 -2.18 -23.16
N LEU A 148 7.66 -2.37 -24.47
CA LEU A 148 6.60 -2.58 -25.45
C LEU A 148 6.77 -3.97 -26.04
N CYS A 149 5.70 -4.76 -26.02
CA CYS A 149 5.60 -6.07 -26.65
C CYS A 149 4.38 -6.08 -27.58
N ALA A 150 4.57 -5.85 -28.87
CA ALA A 150 3.53 -6.04 -29.89
C ALA A 150 3.71 -7.44 -30.52
N VAL A 151 2.82 -8.38 -30.17
CA VAL A 151 3.05 -9.82 -30.32
C VAL A 151 2.19 -10.47 -31.42
N ALA A 152 2.63 -11.63 -31.93
CA ALA A 152 2.24 -12.14 -33.24
C ALA A 152 1.27 -13.34 -33.30
N ASP A 153 0.90 -13.96 -32.16
CA ASP A 153 0.18 -15.25 -32.17
C ASP A 153 -0.84 -15.47 -31.04
N GLU A 154 -1.43 -14.41 -30.46
CA GLU A 154 -2.39 -14.51 -29.33
C GLU A 154 -3.59 -15.39 -29.68
N GLU A 155 -4.15 -15.20 -30.87
CA GLU A 155 -5.33 -15.92 -31.42
C GLU A 155 -5.11 -17.45 -31.48
N THR A 156 -3.85 -17.88 -31.40
CA THR A 156 -3.42 -19.29 -31.37
C THR A 156 -2.75 -19.72 -30.05
N GLY A 157 -2.77 -18.88 -29.02
CA GLY A 157 -2.31 -19.14 -27.65
C GLY A 157 -1.13 -18.31 -27.16
N GLY A 158 -0.59 -17.39 -27.97
CA GLY A 158 0.52 -16.51 -27.60
C GLY A 158 1.85 -17.23 -27.35
N LYS A 159 2.11 -18.35 -28.04
CA LYS A 159 3.26 -19.23 -27.80
C LYS A 159 4.57 -18.60 -28.25
N TRP A 160 4.57 -18.00 -29.44
CA TRP A 160 5.76 -17.45 -30.11
C TRP A 160 5.91 -15.94 -29.90
N GLY A 161 4.86 -15.29 -29.39
CA GLY A 161 4.88 -13.93 -28.87
C GLY A 161 5.14 -13.90 -27.37
N THR A 162 4.13 -13.51 -26.59
CA THR A 162 4.29 -13.18 -25.17
C THR A 162 4.93 -14.29 -24.34
N LYS A 163 4.52 -15.55 -24.52
CA LYS A 163 5.09 -16.67 -23.77
C LYS A 163 6.59 -16.80 -24.03
N TYR A 164 6.99 -16.80 -25.30
CA TYR A 164 8.39 -16.87 -25.70
C TYR A 164 9.20 -15.72 -25.09
N LEU A 165 8.71 -14.48 -25.16
CA LEU A 165 9.40 -13.32 -24.58
C LEU A 165 9.63 -13.48 -23.07
N ILE A 166 8.59 -13.86 -22.31
CA ILE A 166 8.71 -14.08 -20.85
C ILE A 166 9.66 -15.25 -20.53
N GLU A 167 9.65 -16.33 -21.32
CA GLU A 167 10.55 -17.48 -21.15
C GLU A 167 12.01 -17.16 -21.52
N GLN A 168 12.27 -16.27 -22.48
CA GLN A 168 13.63 -15.83 -22.84
C GLN A 168 14.25 -14.90 -21.79
N ASP A 169 13.51 -13.87 -21.35
CA ASP A 169 13.99 -12.91 -20.36
C ASP A 169 12.82 -12.31 -19.56
N LYS A 170 12.42 -13.01 -18.48
CA LYS A 170 11.40 -12.54 -17.53
C LYS A 170 11.75 -11.17 -16.92
N HIS A 171 13.02 -10.82 -16.77
CA HIS A 171 13.42 -9.53 -16.20
C HIS A 171 13.19 -8.39 -17.19
N ARG A 172 13.55 -8.58 -18.48
CA ARG A 172 13.30 -7.60 -19.54
C ARG A 172 11.83 -7.57 -19.98
N TRP A 173 11.11 -8.69 -20.02
CA TRP A 173 9.78 -8.75 -20.63
C TRP A 173 8.62 -8.97 -19.67
N GLY A 174 8.90 -9.27 -18.40
CA GLY A 174 7.89 -9.42 -17.35
C GLY A 174 7.60 -8.12 -16.58
N GLY A 175 8.63 -7.49 -16.03
CA GLY A 175 8.50 -6.24 -15.25
C GLY A 175 7.74 -6.39 -13.92
N ASP A 176 7.33 -5.26 -13.34
CA ASP A 176 6.57 -5.18 -12.07
C ASP A 176 5.05 -5.06 -12.30
N LEU A 177 4.64 -4.70 -13.52
CA LEU A 177 3.25 -4.48 -13.92
C LEU A 177 3.13 -4.63 -15.44
N MET A 178 2.10 -5.33 -15.89
CA MET A 178 1.69 -5.35 -17.28
C MET A 178 0.34 -4.62 -17.48
N LEU A 179 0.27 -3.79 -18.51
CA LEU A 179 -0.96 -3.16 -19.00
C LEU A 179 -1.27 -3.68 -20.40
N CYS A 180 -2.50 -4.12 -20.56
CA CYS A 180 -3.07 -4.61 -21.82
C CYS A 180 -4.29 -3.76 -22.21
N ALA A 181 -4.59 -3.70 -23.50
CA ALA A 181 -5.65 -2.86 -24.07
C ALA A 181 -6.66 -3.65 -24.91
N GLU A 182 -6.79 -4.95 -24.63
CA GLU A 182 -7.85 -5.85 -25.10
C GLU A 182 -9.24 -5.22 -24.94
N PRO A 183 -10.25 -5.60 -25.74
CA PRO A 183 -11.55 -4.94 -25.78
C PRO A 183 -12.42 -5.24 -24.55
N GLY A 184 -12.08 -4.65 -23.41
CA GLY A 184 -12.82 -4.78 -22.15
C GLY A 184 -14.01 -3.82 -22.01
N GLY A 185 -14.05 -2.73 -22.78
CA GLY A 185 -14.97 -1.61 -22.62
C GLY A 185 -14.55 -0.61 -21.53
N LEU A 186 -14.82 0.68 -21.80
CA LEU A 186 -14.33 1.81 -20.97
C LEU A 186 -14.88 1.84 -19.53
N GLU A 187 -15.95 1.09 -19.27
CA GLU A 187 -16.60 0.97 -17.95
C GLU A 187 -16.03 -0.18 -17.11
N THR A 188 -14.98 -0.88 -17.58
CA THR A 188 -14.45 -2.06 -16.88
C THR A 188 -12.92 -2.10 -16.82
N ILE A 189 -12.40 -2.88 -15.87
CA ILE A 189 -10.98 -3.27 -15.80
C ILE A 189 -10.96 -4.80 -15.69
N ARG A 190 -10.32 -5.52 -16.62
CA ARG A 190 -10.23 -7.00 -16.47
C ARG A 190 -8.99 -7.39 -15.69
N PHE A 191 -9.21 -8.13 -14.61
CA PHE A 191 -8.16 -8.56 -13.68
C PHE A 191 -8.01 -10.08 -13.59
N ALA A 192 -8.92 -10.83 -14.22
CA ALA A 192 -8.95 -12.30 -14.18
C ALA A 192 -9.57 -12.86 -15.46
N ASP A 193 -9.16 -14.05 -15.86
CA ASP A 193 -9.67 -14.76 -17.05
C ASP A 193 -10.10 -16.18 -16.63
N LYS A 194 -11.25 -16.66 -17.13
CA LYS A 194 -11.64 -18.07 -16.99
C LYS A 194 -10.67 -18.98 -17.75
N GLY A 195 -10.28 -20.09 -17.14
CA GLY A 195 -9.52 -21.14 -17.79
C GLY A 195 -10.33 -21.84 -18.89
N SER A 196 -9.63 -22.46 -19.83
CA SER A 196 -10.19 -23.30 -20.89
C SER A 196 -9.67 -24.72 -20.76
N LEU A 197 -10.55 -25.71 -20.84
CA LEU A 197 -10.19 -27.12 -20.96
C LEU A 197 -10.91 -27.69 -22.18
N ARG A 198 -10.15 -27.93 -23.26
CA ARG A 198 -10.68 -28.48 -24.51
C ARG A 198 -10.36 -29.96 -24.61
N LEU A 199 -11.39 -30.76 -24.83
CA LEU A 199 -11.32 -32.23 -24.84
C LEU A 199 -11.89 -32.77 -26.15
N THR A 200 -11.18 -33.68 -26.81
CA THR A 200 -11.75 -34.53 -27.87
C THR A 200 -12.10 -35.88 -27.26
N CYS A 201 -13.37 -36.24 -27.30
CA CYS A 201 -13.91 -37.48 -26.75
C CYS A 201 -14.31 -38.44 -27.87
N THR A 202 -13.94 -39.71 -27.75
CA THR A 202 -14.28 -40.77 -28.72
C THR A 202 -15.03 -41.89 -28.02
N VAL A 203 -16.26 -42.15 -28.44
CA VAL A 203 -17.11 -43.26 -27.96
C VAL A 203 -17.14 -44.35 -29.03
N LYS A 204 -16.84 -45.59 -28.64
CA LYS A 204 -16.88 -46.77 -29.49
C LYS A 204 -17.81 -47.83 -28.93
N THR A 205 -18.64 -48.41 -29.80
CA THR A 205 -19.56 -49.51 -29.51
C THR A 205 -19.58 -50.50 -30.67
N LYS A 206 -20.10 -51.71 -30.46
CA LYS A 206 -20.33 -52.68 -31.53
C LYS A 206 -21.38 -52.17 -32.53
N GLY A 207 -21.13 -52.29 -33.84
CA GLY A 207 -22.09 -52.02 -34.89
C GLY A 207 -23.02 -53.18 -35.20
N ALA A 208 -24.13 -52.87 -35.88
CA ALA A 208 -25.12 -53.82 -36.37
C ALA A 208 -26.10 -53.13 -37.34
N LEU A 209 -27.04 -53.89 -37.93
CA LEU A 209 -28.19 -53.32 -38.64
C LEU A 209 -29.14 -52.64 -37.64
N GLY A 210 -29.74 -51.51 -38.04
CA GLY A 210 -30.59 -50.63 -37.21
C GLY A 210 -31.59 -51.33 -36.26
N PRO A 211 -32.34 -52.36 -36.67
CA PRO A 211 -33.30 -53.05 -35.80
C PRO A 211 -32.70 -53.82 -34.62
N TYR A 212 -31.40 -54.16 -34.64
CA TYR A 212 -30.78 -55.04 -33.64
C TYR A 212 -30.25 -54.29 -32.40
N LEU A 213 -31.02 -53.34 -31.86
CA LEU A 213 -30.68 -52.53 -30.67
C LEU A 213 -30.57 -53.32 -29.35
N HIS A 214 -30.76 -54.63 -29.39
CA HIS A 214 -30.45 -55.55 -28.30
C HIS A 214 -28.97 -56.01 -28.30
N LEU A 215 -28.28 -55.92 -29.44
CA LEU A 215 -26.85 -56.24 -29.56
C LEU A 215 -25.93 -55.08 -29.20
N SER A 216 -26.41 -53.84 -29.38
CA SER A 216 -25.70 -52.60 -29.07
C SER A 216 -26.69 -51.43 -29.02
N LYS A 217 -26.43 -50.42 -28.18
CA LYS A 217 -27.20 -49.16 -28.17
C LYS A 217 -26.69 -48.13 -29.17
N GLY A 218 -25.48 -48.34 -29.72
CA GLY A 218 -24.84 -47.47 -30.71
C GLY A 218 -24.13 -46.26 -30.10
N ALA A 219 -22.99 -45.91 -30.66
CA ALA A 219 -22.07 -44.92 -30.11
C ALA A 219 -22.67 -43.51 -29.98
N ILE A 220 -23.55 -43.09 -30.91
CA ILE A 220 -24.22 -41.77 -30.83
C ILE A 220 -25.15 -41.70 -29.62
N ARG A 221 -25.91 -42.77 -29.35
CA ARG A 221 -26.84 -42.80 -28.20
C ARG A 221 -26.07 -42.81 -26.87
N THR A 222 -24.99 -43.59 -26.80
CA THR A 222 -24.10 -43.58 -25.63
C THR A 222 -23.44 -42.22 -25.44
N ALA A 223 -22.91 -41.62 -26.50
CA ALA A 223 -22.31 -40.28 -26.45
C ALA A 223 -23.31 -39.22 -25.98
N SER A 224 -24.55 -39.23 -26.49
CA SER A 224 -25.59 -38.28 -26.06
C SER A 224 -25.90 -38.37 -24.57
N ALA A 225 -25.91 -39.57 -23.99
CA ALA A 225 -26.15 -39.75 -22.55
C ALA A 225 -24.93 -39.38 -21.71
N PHE A 226 -23.72 -39.71 -22.17
CA PHE A 226 -22.47 -39.33 -21.50
C PHE A 226 -22.24 -37.81 -21.51
N ILE A 227 -22.56 -37.13 -22.62
CA ILE A 227 -22.49 -35.66 -22.73
C ILE A 227 -23.43 -34.99 -21.71
N ASP A 228 -24.67 -35.44 -21.61
CA ASP A 228 -25.67 -34.91 -20.66
C ASP A 228 -25.21 -35.08 -19.20
N GLU A 229 -24.64 -36.23 -18.85
CA GLU A 229 -24.09 -36.49 -17.51
C GLU A 229 -22.84 -35.64 -17.21
N VAL A 230 -21.91 -35.50 -18.16
CA VAL A 230 -20.73 -34.64 -18.02
C VAL A 230 -21.11 -33.17 -17.86
N ILE A 231 -22.08 -32.66 -18.64
CA ILE A 231 -22.57 -31.28 -18.49
C ILE A 231 -23.12 -31.09 -17.07
N LYS A 232 -24.06 -31.94 -16.63
CA LYS A 232 -24.68 -31.83 -15.31
C LYS A 232 -23.67 -31.90 -14.17
N SER A 233 -22.77 -32.88 -14.23
CA SER A 233 -21.79 -33.11 -13.17
C SER A 233 -20.77 -31.96 -13.11
N VAL A 234 -20.20 -31.56 -14.25
CA VAL A 234 -19.21 -30.47 -14.30
C VAL A 234 -19.83 -29.13 -13.91
N GLU A 235 -21.01 -28.78 -14.41
CA GLU A 235 -21.69 -27.51 -14.06
C GLU A 235 -22.21 -27.46 -12.61
N SER A 236 -22.27 -28.61 -11.93
CA SER A 236 -22.61 -28.71 -10.49
C SER A 236 -21.40 -28.66 -9.54
N LEU A 237 -20.16 -28.69 -10.06
CA LEU A 237 -18.97 -28.70 -9.22
C LEU A 237 -18.87 -27.42 -8.35
N PRO A 238 -18.51 -27.55 -7.06
CA PRO A 238 -18.21 -26.39 -6.22
C PRO A 238 -16.96 -25.67 -6.74
N VAL A 239 -16.90 -24.36 -6.50
CA VAL A 239 -15.80 -23.48 -6.93
C VAL A 239 -15.21 -22.81 -5.69
N ASP A 240 -13.90 -22.96 -5.50
CA ASP A 240 -13.15 -22.37 -4.40
C ASP A 240 -12.63 -20.98 -4.80
N LEU A 241 -13.50 -19.97 -4.74
CA LEU A 241 -13.17 -18.59 -5.10
C LEU A 241 -12.32 -17.93 -3.99
N PRO A 242 -11.31 -17.12 -4.33
CA PRO A 242 -10.66 -16.27 -3.35
C PRO A 242 -11.67 -15.33 -2.67
N ASP A 243 -11.69 -15.33 -1.34
CA ASP A 243 -12.44 -14.44 -0.43
C ASP A 243 -12.70 -13.01 -0.94
N GLU A 244 -11.66 -12.34 -1.43
CA GLU A 244 -11.71 -10.97 -1.95
C GLU A 244 -12.55 -10.89 -3.23
N MET A 245 -12.39 -11.87 -4.12
CA MET A 245 -13.12 -11.98 -5.39
C MET A 245 -14.58 -12.34 -5.15
N GLU A 246 -14.89 -13.26 -4.24
CA GLU A 246 -16.27 -13.62 -3.90
C GLU A 246 -17.04 -12.38 -3.40
N ARG A 247 -16.53 -11.73 -2.33
CA ARG A 247 -17.10 -10.48 -1.80
C ARG A 247 -17.18 -9.35 -2.82
N HIS A 248 -16.30 -9.34 -3.82
CA HIS A 248 -16.34 -8.35 -4.90
C HIS A 248 -17.45 -8.65 -5.90
N LEU A 249 -17.60 -9.90 -6.34
CA LEU A 249 -18.63 -10.37 -7.27
C LEU A 249 -20.05 -10.26 -6.70
N GLU A 250 -20.20 -10.25 -5.37
CA GLU A 250 -21.51 -10.05 -4.72
C GLU A 250 -22.08 -8.63 -4.89
N LYS A 251 -21.24 -7.63 -5.15
CA LYS A 251 -21.63 -6.21 -5.17
C LYS A 251 -22.60 -5.89 -6.32
N PRO A 252 -23.72 -5.16 -6.08
CA PRO A 252 -24.72 -4.89 -7.12
C PRO A 252 -24.19 -4.18 -8.36
N GLU A 253 -23.23 -3.26 -8.21
CA GLU A 253 -22.57 -2.55 -9.31
C GLU A 253 -21.65 -3.45 -10.14
N VAL A 254 -20.96 -4.41 -9.51
CA VAL A 254 -20.12 -5.41 -10.19
C VAL A 254 -21.00 -6.35 -11.01
N LYS A 255 -22.11 -6.82 -10.44
CA LYS A 255 -23.11 -7.65 -11.13
C LYS A 255 -23.67 -6.96 -12.38
N ARG A 256 -24.01 -5.66 -12.29
CA ARG A 256 -24.46 -4.86 -13.44
C ARG A 256 -23.36 -4.69 -14.49
N ALA A 257 -22.14 -4.35 -14.09
CA ALA A 257 -21.02 -4.16 -15.02
C ALA A 257 -20.68 -5.44 -15.81
N ILE A 258 -20.76 -6.61 -15.16
CA ILE A 258 -20.58 -7.93 -15.79
C ILE A 258 -21.60 -8.16 -16.91
N ASP A 259 -22.89 -8.01 -16.63
CA ASP A 259 -23.96 -8.24 -17.60
C ASP A 259 -23.99 -7.16 -18.70
N GLN A 260 -23.65 -5.91 -18.38
CA GLN A 260 -23.53 -4.83 -19.38
C GLN A 260 -22.38 -5.04 -20.35
N ALA A 261 -21.22 -5.53 -19.87
CA ALA A 261 -20.01 -5.61 -20.67
C ALA A 261 -19.81 -6.96 -21.40
N MET A 262 -20.55 -8.01 -21.02
CA MET A 262 -20.44 -9.35 -21.63
C MET A 262 -21.78 -9.97 -22.06
N GLY A 263 -22.90 -9.31 -21.77
CA GLY A 263 -24.25 -9.76 -22.13
C GLY A 263 -25.08 -10.19 -20.92
N PRO A 264 -26.41 -9.97 -20.93
CA PRO A 264 -27.29 -10.33 -19.81
C PRO A 264 -27.19 -11.80 -19.40
N GLY A 265 -27.13 -12.07 -18.09
CA GLY A 265 -27.01 -13.41 -17.55
C GLY A 265 -25.58 -13.92 -17.40
N THR A 266 -24.55 -13.19 -17.87
CA THR A 266 -23.14 -13.55 -17.65
C THR A 266 -22.83 -13.71 -16.15
N ILE A 267 -23.47 -12.92 -15.28
CA ILE A 267 -23.31 -13.04 -13.83
C ILE A 267 -23.66 -14.44 -13.27
N THR A 268 -24.53 -15.20 -13.94
CA THR A 268 -24.90 -16.56 -13.49
C THR A 268 -23.85 -17.62 -13.81
N ILE A 269 -22.89 -17.31 -14.70
CA ILE A 269 -21.88 -18.25 -15.24
C ILE A 269 -20.43 -17.78 -15.07
N ILE A 270 -20.19 -16.52 -14.70
CA ILE A 270 -18.83 -15.95 -14.52
C ILE A 270 -18.03 -16.71 -13.45
N ALA A 271 -18.72 -17.10 -12.37
CA ALA A 271 -18.19 -17.76 -11.19
C ALA A 271 -18.49 -19.28 -11.15
N ARG A 272 -18.90 -19.88 -12.28
CA ARG A 272 -19.25 -21.31 -12.38
C ARG A 272 -18.59 -21.98 -13.57
N PRO A 273 -18.30 -23.28 -13.53
CA PRO A 273 -18.02 -24.05 -14.74
C PRO A 273 -19.16 -23.92 -15.76
N THR A 274 -18.82 -23.97 -17.05
CA THR A 274 -19.79 -24.12 -18.15
C THR A 274 -19.22 -25.07 -19.20
N VAL A 275 -20.05 -25.94 -19.77
CA VAL A 275 -19.64 -26.95 -20.76
C VAL A 275 -20.30 -26.70 -22.12
N ASN A 276 -19.51 -26.33 -23.12
CA ASN A 276 -19.97 -26.23 -24.51
C ASN A 276 -19.62 -27.48 -25.32
N VAL A 277 -20.59 -28.07 -26.02
CA VAL A 277 -20.38 -29.19 -26.95
C VAL A 277 -20.15 -28.62 -28.35
N GLY A 278 -18.88 -28.31 -28.65
CA GLY A 278 -18.52 -27.57 -29.87
C GLY A 278 -18.67 -28.36 -31.17
N THR A 279 -18.43 -29.68 -31.15
CA THR A 279 -18.64 -30.54 -32.33
C THR A 279 -19.18 -31.92 -31.93
N ILE A 280 -19.94 -32.56 -32.83
CA ILE A 280 -20.34 -33.97 -32.71
C ILE A 280 -20.44 -34.60 -34.10
N LYS A 281 -19.84 -35.78 -34.30
CA LYS A 281 -19.79 -36.53 -35.56
C LYS A 281 -19.86 -38.03 -35.29
N GLY A 282 -20.84 -38.72 -35.89
CA GLY A 282 -20.96 -40.16 -35.76
C GLY A 282 -21.96 -40.77 -36.75
N GLY A 283 -21.81 -42.06 -37.02
CA GLY A 283 -22.64 -42.81 -37.96
C GLY A 283 -22.26 -42.64 -39.44
N LEU A 284 -22.71 -43.60 -40.25
CA LEU A 284 -22.42 -43.67 -41.69
C LEU A 284 -23.70 -43.71 -42.55
N LYS A 285 -24.74 -44.41 -42.07
CA LYS A 285 -26.02 -44.57 -42.77
C LYS A 285 -27.15 -44.82 -41.77
N VAL A 286 -28.33 -44.28 -42.03
CA VAL A 286 -29.50 -44.29 -41.11
C VAL A 286 -29.94 -45.70 -40.67
N ASN A 287 -29.72 -46.73 -41.49
CA ASN A 287 -30.11 -48.11 -41.19
C ASN A 287 -29.00 -48.94 -40.51
N MET A 288 -27.94 -48.30 -39.99
CA MET A 288 -26.85 -48.94 -39.26
C MET A 288 -26.74 -48.37 -37.84
N ILE A 289 -26.52 -49.24 -36.86
CA ILE A 289 -26.15 -48.88 -35.50
C ILE A 289 -24.69 -48.34 -35.55
N PRO A 290 -24.44 -47.09 -35.13
CA PRO A 290 -23.15 -46.43 -35.32
C PRO A 290 -22.07 -46.99 -34.39
N GLU A 291 -20.91 -47.34 -34.95
CA GLU A 291 -19.80 -47.92 -34.18
C GLU A 291 -18.97 -46.88 -33.43
N THR A 292 -18.88 -45.66 -33.97
CA THR A 292 -18.06 -44.58 -33.42
C THR A 292 -18.82 -43.27 -33.43
N CYS A 293 -18.65 -42.48 -32.37
CA CYS A 293 -19.04 -41.09 -32.27
C CYS A 293 -17.87 -40.30 -31.66
N ILE A 294 -17.49 -39.19 -32.29
CA ILE A 294 -16.45 -38.27 -31.81
C ILE A 294 -17.14 -36.93 -31.53
N PHE A 295 -16.84 -36.32 -30.40
CA PHE A 295 -17.34 -35.00 -30.04
C PHE A 295 -16.26 -34.22 -29.29
N GLU A 296 -16.42 -32.90 -29.24
CA GLU A 296 -15.46 -31.99 -28.63
C GLU A 296 -16.13 -31.08 -27.62
N LEU A 297 -15.51 -30.94 -26.45
CA LEU A 297 -15.98 -30.11 -25.35
C LEU A 297 -15.05 -28.89 -25.19
N ASP A 298 -15.60 -27.70 -25.00
CA ASP A 298 -14.91 -26.51 -24.49
C ASP A 298 -15.49 -26.22 -23.10
N ILE A 299 -14.72 -26.54 -22.05
CA ILE A 299 -15.11 -26.36 -20.65
C ILE A 299 -14.44 -25.08 -20.13
N ARG A 300 -15.23 -24.13 -19.62
CA ARG A 300 -14.71 -22.86 -19.07
C ARG A 300 -14.65 -22.91 -17.55
N MET A 301 -13.43 -23.00 -17.03
CA MET A 301 -13.14 -23.13 -15.60
C MET A 301 -13.08 -21.75 -14.95
N PRO A 302 -13.92 -21.42 -13.95
CA PRO A 302 -13.78 -20.18 -13.18
C PRO A 302 -12.49 -20.17 -12.36
N VAL A 303 -12.14 -19.00 -11.81
CA VAL A 303 -11.03 -18.90 -10.85
C VAL A 303 -11.27 -19.85 -9.67
N GLY A 304 -10.23 -20.57 -9.25
CA GLY A 304 -10.32 -21.60 -8.21
C GLY A 304 -10.58 -23.03 -8.74
N MET A 305 -11.11 -23.18 -9.96
CA MET A 305 -11.39 -24.50 -10.53
C MET A 305 -10.21 -25.02 -11.36
N ARG A 306 -9.58 -26.10 -10.89
CA ARG A 306 -8.43 -26.72 -11.57
C ARG A 306 -8.87 -27.76 -12.61
N GLU A 307 -8.00 -28.02 -13.59
CA GLU A 307 -8.26 -28.98 -14.67
C GLU A 307 -8.24 -30.45 -14.22
N ASP A 308 -7.42 -30.79 -13.22
CA ASP A 308 -7.35 -32.13 -12.63
C ASP A 308 -8.69 -32.52 -12.00
N THR A 309 -9.32 -31.61 -11.25
CA THR A 309 -10.64 -31.83 -10.65
C THR A 309 -11.74 -32.12 -11.69
N VAL A 310 -11.68 -31.47 -12.86
CA VAL A 310 -12.65 -31.71 -13.95
C VAL A 310 -12.36 -33.03 -14.65
N LEU A 311 -11.08 -33.37 -14.88
CA LEU A 311 -10.69 -34.63 -15.52
C LEU A 311 -11.00 -35.85 -14.63
N GLU A 312 -10.63 -35.79 -13.35
CA GLU A 312 -10.93 -36.82 -12.35
C GLU A 312 -12.44 -37.10 -12.26
N LEU A 313 -13.27 -36.06 -12.24
CA LEU A 313 -14.73 -36.21 -12.29
C LEU A 313 -15.17 -37.00 -13.53
N ILE A 314 -14.71 -36.61 -14.73
CA ILE A 314 -15.12 -37.29 -15.97
C ILE A 314 -14.63 -38.75 -15.99
N ASP A 315 -13.44 -39.02 -15.44
CA ASP A 315 -12.92 -40.39 -15.30
C ASP A 315 -13.78 -41.25 -14.35
N THR A 316 -14.48 -40.67 -13.36
CA THR A 316 -15.48 -41.41 -12.55
C THR A 316 -16.80 -41.70 -13.31
N ILE A 317 -17.10 -40.94 -14.37
CA ILE A 317 -18.31 -41.10 -15.19
C ILE A 317 -18.11 -42.19 -16.25
N ILE A 318 -16.92 -42.30 -16.84
CA ILE A 318 -16.61 -43.25 -17.94
C ILE A 318 -17.04 -44.71 -17.65
N PRO A 319 -16.74 -45.33 -16.48
CA PRO A 319 -17.10 -46.74 -16.21
C PRO A 319 -18.59 -47.04 -16.23
N GLN A 320 -19.45 -46.02 -16.04
CA GLN A 320 -20.90 -46.18 -16.02
C GLN A 320 -21.50 -46.52 -17.40
N TYR A 321 -20.71 -46.38 -18.47
CA TYR A 321 -21.14 -46.57 -19.86
C TYR A 321 -20.61 -47.86 -20.51
N GLU A 322 -20.05 -48.79 -19.72
CA GLU A 322 -19.71 -50.12 -20.20
C GLU A 322 -20.93 -50.84 -20.83
N PRO A 323 -20.75 -51.63 -21.91
CA PRO A 323 -19.49 -52.05 -22.53
C PRO A 323 -18.98 -51.09 -23.63
N ALA A 324 -19.40 -49.83 -23.65
CA ALA A 324 -18.83 -48.85 -24.58
C ALA A 324 -17.40 -48.47 -24.13
N SER A 325 -16.50 -48.30 -25.09
CA SER A 325 -15.18 -47.73 -24.84
C SER A 325 -15.25 -46.22 -25.06
N ILE A 326 -14.98 -45.43 -24.01
CA ILE A 326 -14.88 -43.98 -24.08
C ILE A 326 -13.41 -43.60 -23.85
N THR A 327 -12.84 -42.80 -24.74
CA THR A 327 -11.49 -42.24 -24.58
C THR A 327 -11.52 -40.72 -24.70
N ILE A 328 -10.68 -40.05 -23.93
CA ILE A 328 -10.60 -38.59 -23.85
C ILE A 328 -9.17 -38.16 -24.17
N LYS A 329 -9.04 -37.10 -24.99
CA LYS A 329 -7.76 -36.48 -25.33
C LYS A 329 -7.82 -34.98 -25.08
N LYS A 330 -6.99 -34.48 -24.16
CA LYS A 330 -6.79 -33.04 -23.93
C LYS A 330 -6.16 -32.38 -25.16
N GLN A 331 -6.75 -31.27 -25.60
CA GLN A 331 -6.17 -30.38 -26.61
C GLN A 331 -5.20 -29.41 -25.90
N ALA A 332 -4.01 -29.90 -25.57
CA ALA A 332 -3.07 -29.20 -24.67
C ALA A 332 -2.70 -27.77 -25.14
N ALA A 333 -2.61 -27.51 -26.45
CA ALA A 333 -2.31 -26.18 -26.99
C ALA A 333 -3.45 -25.16 -26.82
N ALA A 334 -4.68 -25.63 -26.59
CA ALA A 334 -5.88 -24.79 -26.47
C ALA A 334 -6.57 -24.95 -25.11
N SER A 335 -5.85 -25.50 -24.13
CA SER A 335 -6.32 -25.63 -22.74
C SER A 335 -5.38 -24.83 -21.83
N ASN A 336 -5.94 -23.88 -21.10
CA ASN A 336 -5.21 -22.94 -20.26
C ASN A 336 -5.85 -22.93 -18.85
N PRO A 337 -5.05 -22.94 -17.76
CA PRO A 337 -5.57 -22.69 -16.41
C PRO A 337 -6.31 -21.35 -16.29
N PHE A 338 -7.13 -21.21 -15.25
CA PHE A 338 -7.60 -19.87 -14.86
C PHE A 338 -6.42 -19.00 -14.41
N ASN A 339 -6.59 -17.69 -14.44
CA ASN A 339 -5.58 -16.76 -13.95
C ASN A 339 -6.22 -15.47 -13.43
N TYR A 340 -5.56 -14.80 -12.48
CA TYR A 340 -6.02 -13.52 -11.94
C TYR A 340 -4.88 -12.68 -11.37
N SER A 341 -5.17 -11.40 -11.14
CA SER A 341 -4.39 -10.46 -10.34
C SER A 341 -5.25 -9.93 -9.19
N VAL A 342 -4.63 -9.41 -8.12
CA VAL A 342 -5.37 -8.89 -6.95
C VAL A 342 -6.19 -7.64 -7.30
N ILE A 343 -7.37 -7.46 -6.70
CA ILE A 343 -8.31 -6.40 -7.11
C ILE A 343 -7.90 -5.06 -6.50
N ASP A 344 -7.35 -5.08 -5.29
CA ASP A 344 -6.90 -3.91 -4.54
C ASP A 344 -5.48 -3.40 -4.92
N HIS A 345 -4.93 -3.83 -6.07
CA HIS A 345 -3.65 -3.29 -6.56
C HIS A 345 -3.73 -1.77 -6.83
N PRO A 346 -2.71 -0.96 -6.45
CA PRO A 346 -2.74 0.50 -6.62
C PRO A 346 -3.06 0.96 -8.06
N ILE A 347 -2.69 0.16 -9.06
CA ILE A 347 -2.99 0.46 -10.46
C ILE A 347 -4.48 0.50 -10.78
N VAL A 348 -5.31 -0.30 -10.10
CA VAL A 348 -6.76 -0.37 -10.31
C VAL A 348 -7.41 0.94 -9.86
N ARG A 349 -6.91 1.54 -8.78
CA ARG A 349 -7.29 2.89 -8.35
C ARG A 349 -6.85 3.95 -9.38
N HIS A 350 -5.61 3.87 -9.88
CA HIS A 350 -5.13 4.81 -10.90
C HIS A 350 -5.89 4.72 -12.24
N LEU A 351 -6.28 3.51 -12.66
CA LEU A 351 -7.17 3.27 -13.79
C LEU A 351 -8.51 3.99 -13.59
N LYS A 352 -9.17 3.73 -12.46
CA LYS A 352 -10.45 4.38 -12.07
C LYS A 352 -10.37 5.90 -12.09
N ASP A 353 -9.40 6.45 -11.36
CA ASP A 353 -9.25 7.90 -11.18
C ASP A 353 -8.93 8.59 -12.52
N ASN A 354 -8.03 8.02 -13.33
CA ASN A 354 -7.66 8.60 -14.62
C ASN A 354 -8.82 8.53 -15.63
N ALA A 355 -9.47 7.37 -15.80
CA ALA A 355 -10.60 7.20 -16.71
C ALA A 355 -11.77 8.14 -16.36
N LYS A 356 -12.16 8.19 -15.08
CA LYS A 356 -13.22 9.09 -14.60
C LYS A 356 -12.86 10.56 -14.79
N SER A 357 -11.61 10.95 -14.55
CA SER A 357 -11.16 12.34 -14.73
C SER A 357 -11.22 12.82 -16.19
N LEU A 358 -11.16 11.89 -17.15
CA LEU A 358 -11.18 12.14 -18.59
C LEU A 358 -12.59 12.02 -19.21
N ARG A 359 -13.60 11.52 -18.47
CA ARG A 359 -15.02 11.54 -18.84
C ARG A 359 -15.89 12.05 -17.68
N PRO A 360 -15.92 13.39 -17.43
CA PRO A 360 -16.75 13.96 -16.38
C PRO A 360 -18.23 13.59 -16.56
N GLY A 361 -18.84 13.00 -15.54
CA GLY A 361 -20.23 12.52 -15.58
C GLY A 361 -20.38 11.04 -15.91
N ALA A 362 -19.32 10.35 -16.35
CA ALA A 362 -19.29 8.89 -16.40
C ALA A 362 -18.96 8.28 -15.03
N ASP A 363 -19.32 7.01 -14.86
CA ASP A 363 -18.93 6.22 -13.70
C ASP A 363 -17.43 5.86 -13.74
N ALA A 364 -16.90 5.39 -12.61
CA ALA A 364 -15.55 4.85 -12.57
C ALA A 364 -15.57 3.40 -13.09
N PRO A 365 -14.60 2.97 -13.91
CA PRO A 365 -14.58 1.61 -14.43
C PRO A 365 -14.50 0.56 -13.31
N ILE A 366 -15.30 -0.48 -13.44
CA ILE A 366 -15.47 -1.53 -12.42
C ILE A 366 -14.54 -2.71 -12.72
N PRO A 367 -13.74 -3.20 -11.75
CA PRO A 367 -12.94 -4.40 -11.94
C PRO A 367 -13.85 -5.62 -12.07
N ILE A 368 -13.74 -6.37 -13.15
CA ILE A 368 -14.54 -7.59 -13.37
C ILE A 368 -13.69 -8.69 -14.02
N PRO A 369 -14.00 -9.98 -13.82
CA PRO A 369 -13.36 -11.04 -14.59
C PRO A 369 -13.75 -11.01 -16.08
N SER A 370 -13.02 -11.76 -16.88
CA SER A 370 -13.27 -12.04 -18.30
C SER A 370 -13.73 -13.50 -18.48
N MET A 371 -14.66 -13.72 -19.41
CA MET A 371 -15.06 -15.06 -19.87
C MET A 371 -14.07 -15.65 -20.89
N GLY A 372 -13.34 -14.77 -21.61
CA GLY A 372 -12.26 -15.12 -22.53
C GLY A 372 -10.89 -15.07 -21.86
N GLY A 373 -9.91 -15.71 -22.49
CA GLY A 373 -8.49 -15.53 -22.15
C GLY A 373 -7.89 -14.40 -22.98
N SER A 374 -6.75 -13.90 -22.51
CA SER A 374 -5.90 -12.90 -23.18
C SER A 374 -4.43 -13.23 -22.93
N ASP A 375 -3.48 -12.50 -23.50
CA ASP A 375 -2.05 -12.66 -23.15
C ASP A 375 -1.69 -12.21 -21.72
N CYS A 376 -2.62 -11.57 -20.97
CA CYS A 376 -2.46 -11.40 -19.51
C CYS A 376 -2.24 -12.74 -18.78
N LYS A 377 -2.70 -13.87 -19.33
CA LYS A 377 -2.48 -15.22 -18.78
C LYS A 377 -1.00 -15.50 -18.50
N HIS A 378 -0.11 -15.23 -19.46
CA HIS A 378 1.31 -15.55 -19.35
C HIS A 378 2.05 -14.70 -18.30
N TYR A 379 1.67 -13.44 -18.16
CA TYR A 379 2.17 -12.54 -17.12
C TYR A 379 1.71 -13.01 -15.72
N ARG A 380 0.43 -13.34 -15.57
CA ARG A 380 -0.15 -13.82 -14.32
C ARG A 380 0.42 -15.18 -13.89
N TYR A 381 0.68 -16.09 -14.82
CA TYR A 381 1.41 -17.35 -14.55
C TYR A 381 2.87 -17.13 -14.12
N ALA A 382 3.43 -15.97 -14.45
CA ALA A 382 4.78 -15.56 -14.05
C ALA A 382 4.75 -14.59 -12.85
N ASP A 383 3.68 -14.58 -12.05
CA ASP A 383 3.49 -13.77 -10.84
C ASP A 383 3.53 -12.24 -11.07
N ILE A 384 3.27 -11.78 -12.30
CA ILE A 384 3.25 -10.36 -12.66
C ILE A 384 1.79 -9.86 -12.69
N PRO A 385 1.45 -8.80 -11.95
CA PRO A 385 0.13 -8.17 -12.02
C PRO A 385 -0.18 -7.67 -13.44
N ALA A 386 -1.30 -8.10 -14.02
CA ALA A 386 -1.68 -7.77 -15.40
C ALA A 386 -3.15 -7.38 -15.49
N TYR A 387 -3.43 -6.21 -16.10
CA TYR A 387 -4.78 -5.63 -16.18
C TYR A 387 -5.11 -5.14 -17.58
N ILE A 388 -6.36 -5.36 -17.98
CA ILE A 388 -6.91 -4.89 -19.27
C ILE A 388 -7.73 -3.61 -19.05
N PHE A 389 -7.48 -2.61 -19.89
CA PHE A 389 -8.36 -1.46 -20.11
C PHE A 389 -8.28 -1.00 -21.57
N GLY A 390 -9.37 -1.20 -22.32
CA GLY A 390 -9.42 -0.98 -23.76
C GLY A 390 -10.82 -0.60 -24.26
N CYS A 391 -10.98 -0.55 -25.59
CA CYS A 391 -12.23 -0.14 -26.25
C CYS A 391 -13.36 -1.16 -26.02
N SER A 392 -14.59 -0.81 -26.39
CA SER A 392 -15.76 -1.68 -26.18
C SER A 392 -15.83 -2.84 -27.20
N PRO A 393 -16.14 -4.09 -26.76
CA PRO A 393 -16.15 -5.28 -27.62
C PRO A 393 -17.36 -5.41 -28.56
N GLU A 394 -18.09 -4.31 -28.83
CA GLU A 394 -19.45 -4.31 -29.41
C GLU A 394 -19.63 -5.14 -30.68
N THR A 395 -18.63 -5.17 -31.55
CA THR A 395 -18.65 -5.86 -32.85
C THR A 395 -17.46 -6.82 -33.04
N MET A 396 -16.82 -7.20 -31.93
CA MET A 396 -15.65 -8.09 -31.90
C MET A 396 -15.91 -9.39 -32.67
N ALA A 397 -14.93 -9.83 -33.46
CA ALA A 397 -14.97 -11.01 -34.33
C ALA A 397 -16.11 -11.07 -35.37
N SER A 398 -17.07 -10.14 -35.40
CA SER A 398 -18.21 -10.16 -36.33
C SER A 398 -17.82 -9.77 -37.75
N VAL A 399 -18.72 -10.01 -38.71
CA VAL A 399 -18.67 -9.30 -40.01
C VAL A 399 -18.98 -7.82 -39.77
N ASN A 400 -18.29 -6.93 -40.49
CA ASN A 400 -18.41 -5.46 -40.32
C ASN A 400 -17.94 -4.92 -38.95
N GLU A 401 -16.96 -5.59 -38.34
CA GLU A 401 -16.27 -5.12 -37.14
C GLU A 401 -15.85 -3.64 -37.24
N SER A 402 -16.11 -2.87 -36.19
CA SER A 402 -15.79 -1.46 -36.10
C SER A 402 -15.58 -0.98 -34.66
N ALA A 403 -14.63 -0.07 -34.45
CA ALA A 403 -14.35 0.53 -33.15
C ALA A 403 -14.69 2.03 -33.14
N SER A 404 -15.10 2.56 -31.98
CA SER A 404 -15.35 3.99 -31.78
C SER A 404 -14.02 4.77 -31.70
N ILE A 405 -13.86 5.76 -32.58
CA ILE A 405 -12.66 6.62 -32.58
C ILE A 405 -12.59 7.46 -31.30
N ALA A 406 -13.75 7.84 -30.74
CA ALA A 406 -13.83 8.56 -29.47
C ALA A 406 -13.36 7.70 -28.28
N GLU A 407 -13.67 6.39 -28.27
CA GLU A 407 -13.15 5.47 -27.26
C GLU A 407 -11.64 5.25 -27.41
N PHE A 408 -11.16 5.05 -28.64
CA PHE A 408 -9.74 4.93 -28.94
C PHE A 408 -8.91 6.11 -28.39
N HIS A 409 -9.32 7.35 -28.67
CA HIS A 409 -8.65 8.53 -28.09
C HIS A 409 -8.81 8.65 -26.56
N HIS A 410 -9.85 8.07 -25.96
CA HIS A 410 -9.96 8.00 -24.51
C HIS A 410 -8.93 7.01 -23.92
N VAL A 411 -8.81 5.80 -24.48
CA VAL A 411 -7.82 4.79 -24.08
C VAL A 411 -6.40 5.33 -24.22
N ILE A 412 -6.09 6.00 -25.35
CA ILE A 412 -4.80 6.70 -25.57
C ILE A 412 -4.49 7.70 -24.45
N LYS A 413 -5.48 8.40 -23.88
CA LYS A 413 -5.24 9.37 -22.80
C LYS A 413 -5.13 8.72 -21.42
N VAL A 414 -5.77 7.56 -21.22
CA VAL A 414 -5.76 6.81 -19.96
C VAL A 414 -4.48 6.01 -19.76
N LEU A 415 -4.04 5.21 -20.74
CA LEU A 415 -2.88 4.31 -20.60
C LEU A 415 -1.55 5.01 -20.20
N PRO A 416 -1.08 6.08 -20.90
CA PRO A 416 0.11 6.80 -20.47
C PRO A 416 -0.12 7.57 -19.18
N SER A 417 -1.36 8.01 -18.86
CA SER A 417 -1.68 8.59 -17.55
C SER A 417 -1.43 7.64 -16.38
N ILE A 418 -1.54 6.33 -16.61
CA ILE A 418 -1.34 5.27 -15.62
C ILE A 418 0.15 4.96 -15.50
N ALA A 419 0.85 4.73 -16.61
CA ALA A 419 2.30 4.55 -16.62
C ALA A 419 3.02 5.76 -16.00
N LEU A 420 2.58 6.99 -16.27
CA LEU A 420 3.08 8.19 -15.59
C LEU A 420 2.84 8.14 -14.07
N ASN A 421 1.69 7.68 -13.58
CA ASN A 421 1.44 7.58 -12.13
C ASN A 421 2.34 6.54 -11.43
N PHE A 422 2.73 5.48 -12.14
CA PHE A 422 3.50 4.36 -11.59
C PHE A 422 5.03 4.60 -11.70
N ILE A 423 5.48 5.28 -12.75
CA ILE A 423 6.90 5.48 -13.11
C ILE A 423 7.38 6.91 -12.78
N ILE A 424 6.51 7.92 -12.79
CA ILE A 424 6.77 9.17 -12.05
C ILE A 424 6.33 8.91 -10.63
N VAL A 425 7.27 8.51 -9.78
CA VAL A 425 7.05 8.62 -8.34
C VAL A 425 6.93 10.11 -8.02
N PRO A 426 5.77 10.61 -7.56
CA PRO A 426 5.65 12.02 -7.21
C PRO A 426 6.53 12.28 -5.98
N GLU A 427 7.30 13.35 -6.03
CA GLU A 427 8.01 13.89 -4.86
C GLU A 427 6.96 14.15 -3.77
N LYS A 428 7.09 13.47 -2.62
CA LYS A 428 6.24 13.69 -1.46
C LYS A 428 6.74 14.97 -0.79
N LYS A 429 5.99 16.06 -0.97
CA LYS A 429 6.29 17.37 -0.41
C LYS A 429 5.85 17.41 1.04
N ILE A 430 6.80 17.63 1.95
CA ILE A 430 6.56 17.57 3.40
C ILE A 430 6.93 18.91 4.03
N LEU A 431 5.98 19.59 4.66
CA LEU A 431 6.20 20.84 5.40
C LEU A 431 6.48 20.53 6.88
N ALA A 432 7.70 20.75 7.35
CA ALA A 432 8.09 20.57 8.75
C ALA A 432 8.07 21.92 9.49
N LEU A 433 7.03 22.17 10.27
CA LEU A 433 6.89 23.37 11.12
C LEU A 433 7.63 23.16 12.45
N GLY A 434 8.68 23.96 12.68
CA GLY A 434 9.49 23.96 13.89
C GLY A 434 10.91 23.40 13.66
N SER A 435 11.93 24.15 14.08
CA SER A 435 13.34 23.78 13.94
C SER A 435 14.00 23.41 15.28
N GLY A 436 13.26 22.73 16.17
CA GLY A 436 13.76 22.30 17.49
C GLY A 436 14.71 21.09 17.41
N MET A 437 15.29 20.70 18.55
CA MET A 437 16.19 19.53 18.60
C MET A 437 15.56 18.22 18.09
N VAL A 438 14.24 18.08 18.22
CA VAL A 438 13.43 16.94 17.73
C VAL A 438 13.31 16.91 16.19
N ALA A 439 13.39 18.07 15.52
CA ALA A 439 13.18 18.16 14.09
C ALA A 439 14.29 17.48 13.29
N LYS A 440 15.56 17.63 13.71
CA LYS A 440 16.70 17.08 12.98
C LYS A 440 16.65 15.53 12.82
N PRO A 441 16.43 14.71 13.87
CA PRO A 441 16.21 13.27 13.71
C PRO A 441 15.03 12.87 12.82
N CYS A 442 13.94 13.65 12.84
CA CYS A 442 12.77 13.41 11.99
C CYS A 442 13.11 13.67 10.51
N VAL A 443 13.69 14.83 10.22
CA VAL A 443 14.19 15.23 8.90
C VAL A 443 15.20 14.21 8.36
N ASP A 444 16.17 13.79 9.18
CA ASP A 444 17.20 12.82 8.82
C ASP A 444 16.64 11.41 8.55
N TYR A 445 15.55 11.03 9.22
CA TYR A 445 14.86 9.78 8.91
C TYR A 445 14.04 9.86 7.62
N LEU A 446 13.34 10.96 7.38
CA LEU A 446 12.49 11.11 6.19
C LEU A 446 13.32 11.22 4.91
N LEU A 447 14.44 11.94 4.95
CA LEU A 447 15.33 12.13 3.79
C LEU A 447 16.18 10.90 3.45
N ARG A 448 16.03 9.78 4.18
CA ARG A 448 16.56 8.47 3.75
C ARG A 448 15.85 7.96 2.50
N ASP A 449 14.59 8.37 2.30
CA ASP A 449 13.82 8.09 1.10
C ASP A 449 13.99 9.26 0.12
N LYS A 450 14.48 8.96 -1.08
CA LYS A 450 14.73 9.94 -2.14
C LYS A 450 13.45 10.55 -2.72
N LYS A 451 12.28 9.96 -2.44
CA LYS A 451 10.96 10.50 -2.81
C LYS A 451 10.58 11.72 -1.98
N ASN A 452 11.14 11.89 -0.78
CA ASN A 452 10.74 12.92 0.17
C ASN A 452 11.48 14.24 -0.09
N VAL A 453 10.72 15.32 -0.25
CA VAL A 453 11.23 16.69 -0.39
C VAL A 453 10.68 17.53 0.75
N LEU A 454 11.57 18.01 1.63
CA LEU A 454 11.17 18.68 2.87
C LEU A 454 11.33 20.20 2.76
N THR A 455 10.30 20.93 3.18
CA THR A 455 10.40 22.37 3.51
C THR A 455 10.43 22.50 5.03
N ILE A 456 11.54 23.00 5.57
CA ILE A 456 11.72 23.22 7.01
C ILE A 456 11.41 24.68 7.31
N ALA A 457 10.38 24.91 8.12
CA ALA A 457 9.77 26.20 8.38
C ALA A 457 9.88 26.59 9.86
N CYS A 458 10.37 27.79 10.14
CA CYS A 458 10.38 28.37 11.49
C CYS A 458 10.52 29.90 11.37
N ARG A 459 10.13 30.63 12.42
CA ARG A 459 10.31 32.09 12.52
C ARG A 459 11.75 32.55 12.28
N THR A 460 12.74 31.73 12.64
CA THR A 460 14.17 32.05 12.50
C THR A 460 14.76 31.31 11.30
N LEU A 461 15.13 32.03 10.24
CA LEU A 461 15.67 31.41 9.02
C LEU A 461 16.95 30.60 9.30
N SER A 462 17.90 31.14 10.07
CA SER A 462 19.19 30.49 10.33
C SER A 462 19.07 29.14 11.05
N SER A 463 18.04 28.94 11.90
CA SER A 463 17.82 27.63 12.53
C SER A 463 17.25 26.60 11.56
N THR A 464 16.43 27.01 10.57
CA THR A 464 16.00 26.12 9.48
C THR A 464 17.15 25.79 8.52
N GLN A 465 18.00 26.78 8.18
CA GLN A 465 19.20 26.59 7.35
C GLN A 465 20.19 25.62 8.00
N ASN A 466 20.40 25.70 9.31
CA ASN A 466 21.25 24.76 10.05
C ASN A 466 20.75 23.30 10.00
N ILE A 467 19.44 23.07 9.87
CA ILE A 467 18.88 21.72 9.68
C ILE A 467 18.93 21.34 8.19
N ALA A 468 18.68 22.25 7.25
CA ALA A 468 18.80 21.97 5.81
C ALA A 468 20.25 21.77 5.33
N ALA A 469 21.25 22.31 6.04
CA ALA A 469 22.66 22.25 5.68
C ALA A 469 23.15 20.80 5.48
N GLY A 470 23.65 20.50 4.28
CA GLY A 470 24.10 19.15 3.88
C GLY A 470 22.99 18.21 3.39
N ARG A 471 21.76 18.69 3.19
CA ARG A 471 20.60 17.90 2.73
C ARG A 471 20.03 18.50 1.43
N SER A 472 20.37 17.92 0.28
CA SER A 472 19.99 18.46 -1.04
C SER A 472 18.47 18.51 -1.29
N SER A 473 17.69 17.63 -0.66
CA SER A 473 16.23 17.59 -0.78
C SER A 473 15.52 18.32 0.37
N ALA A 474 16.21 19.24 1.08
CA ALA A 474 15.65 20.06 2.15
C ALA A 474 15.76 21.56 1.83
N LYS A 475 14.63 22.27 1.83
CA LYS A 475 14.54 23.73 1.69
C LYS A 475 14.32 24.38 3.05
N ALA A 476 14.98 25.51 3.31
CA ALA A 476 14.80 26.33 4.50
C ALA A 476 13.90 27.54 4.20
N VAL A 477 12.90 27.82 5.05
CA VAL A 477 11.96 28.94 4.90
C VAL A 477 11.71 29.62 6.25
N ALA A 478 11.68 30.96 6.24
CA ALA A 478 11.23 31.76 7.36
C ALA A 478 9.70 31.84 7.35
N LEU A 479 9.05 31.10 8.24
CA LEU A 479 7.58 31.03 8.33
C LEU A 479 7.16 30.85 9.78
N ASP A 480 6.26 31.72 10.26
CA ASP A 480 5.68 31.64 11.60
C ASP A 480 4.30 30.96 11.53
N VAL A 481 3.85 30.38 12.64
CA VAL A 481 2.52 29.76 12.73
C VAL A 481 1.37 30.76 12.67
N ALA A 482 1.65 32.04 12.94
CA ALA A 482 0.73 33.15 12.76
C ALA A 482 0.89 33.87 11.40
N SER A 483 1.77 33.41 10.51
CA SER A 483 1.95 34.04 9.19
C SER A 483 0.71 33.85 8.31
N PRO A 484 0.23 34.90 7.60
CA PRO A 484 -0.92 34.78 6.70
C PRO A 484 -0.66 33.87 5.50
N GLU A 485 0.60 33.64 5.14
CA GLU A 485 1.03 32.76 4.03
C GLU A 485 1.08 31.27 4.42
N LEU A 486 0.76 30.92 5.69
CA LEU A 486 0.80 29.53 6.15
C LEU A 486 -0.20 28.64 5.39
N ASP A 487 -1.37 29.15 5.02
CA ASP A 487 -2.39 28.34 4.34
C ASP A 487 -1.97 27.96 2.91
N HIS A 488 -1.32 28.88 2.19
CA HIS A 488 -0.69 28.61 0.90
C HIS A 488 0.39 27.54 1.03
N HIS A 489 1.31 27.68 1.99
CA HIS A 489 2.34 26.67 2.22
C HIS A 489 1.76 25.31 2.62
N VAL A 490 0.71 25.25 3.44
CA VAL A 490 0.04 24.00 3.80
C VAL A 490 -0.61 23.34 2.58
N ALA A 491 -1.25 24.11 1.69
CA ALA A 491 -1.89 23.60 0.47
C ALA A 491 -0.90 23.20 -0.64
N GLU A 492 0.35 23.67 -0.61
CA GLU A 492 1.40 23.28 -1.58
C GLU A 492 2.09 21.94 -1.28
N HIS A 493 1.87 21.37 -0.09
CA HIS A 493 2.53 20.15 0.39
C HIS A 493 1.52 19.01 0.56
N ASP A 494 1.98 17.76 0.44
CA ASP A 494 1.14 16.57 0.59
C ASP A 494 0.93 16.21 2.08
N LEU A 495 1.85 16.65 2.95
CA LEU A 495 1.85 16.40 4.39
C LEU A 495 2.48 17.55 5.18
N VAL A 496 1.88 17.90 6.31
CA VAL A 496 2.39 18.87 7.29
C VAL A 496 2.77 18.16 8.59
N ILE A 497 3.98 18.40 9.07
CA ILE A 497 4.47 17.96 10.38
C ILE A 497 4.49 19.18 11.30
N SER A 498 3.83 19.08 12.46
CA SER A 498 3.90 20.08 13.51
C SER A 498 4.83 19.65 14.65
N LEU A 499 6.00 20.30 14.75
CA LEU A 499 6.95 20.19 15.85
C LEU A 499 7.07 21.50 16.67
N VAL A 500 6.11 22.41 16.48
CA VAL A 500 5.91 23.62 17.30
C VAL A 500 5.14 23.29 18.60
N PRO A 501 5.09 24.20 19.60
CA PRO A 501 4.32 23.97 20.83
C PRO A 501 2.84 23.64 20.60
N PHE A 502 2.28 22.79 21.47
CA PHE A 502 0.94 22.20 21.29
C PHE A 502 -0.20 23.21 21.10
N VAL A 503 -0.07 24.39 21.71
CA VAL A 503 -1.02 25.52 21.60
C VAL A 503 -1.27 25.97 20.16
N HIS A 504 -0.36 25.68 19.23
CA HIS A 504 -0.51 26.02 17.81
C HIS A 504 -1.09 24.89 16.95
N HIS A 505 -1.18 23.65 17.45
CA HIS A 505 -1.63 22.51 16.65
C HIS A 505 -3.03 22.71 16.08
N ALA A 506 -3.98 23.19 16.89
CA ALA A 506 -5.36 23.41 16.45
C ALA A 506 -5.46 24.38 15.26
N ALA A 507 -4.67 25.46 15.27
CA ALA A 507 -4.63 26.41 14.16
C ALA A 507 -4.03 25.79 12.88
N ILE A 508 -2.95 25.00 13.01
CA ILE A 508 -2.37 24.31 11.84
C ILE A 508 -3.34 23.25 11.28
N VAL A 509 -4.05 22.51 12.16
CA VAL A 509 -5.06 21.53 11.76
C VAL A 509 -6.20 22.18 10.96
N GLN A 510 -6.65 23.38 11.34
CA GLN A 510 -7.64 24.13 10.56
C GLN A 510 -7.14 24.43 9.13
N TRP A 511 -5.87 24.84 8.98
CA TRP A 511 -5.27 25.05 7.66
C TRP A 511 -5.08 23.74 6.87
N ALA A 512 -4.71 22.65 7.53
CA ALA A 512 -4.57 21.34 6.90
C ALA A 512 -5.91 20.80 6.39
N ILE A 513 -6.99 20.94 7.18
CA ILE A 513 -8.36 20.62 6.76
C ILE A 513 -8.77 21.49 5.56
N LYS A 514 -8.52 22.81 5.60
CA LYS A 514 -8.81 23.73 4.49
C LYS A 514 -8.05 23.35 3.21
N GLY A 515 -6.79 22.92 3.34
CA GLY A 515 -5.94 22.50 2.22
C GLY A 515 -6.20 21.08 1.70
N ASN A 516 -7.00 20.28 2.42
CA ASN A 516 -7.08 18.82 2.24
C ASN A 516 -5.70 18.14 2.31
N THR A 517 -4.86 18.61 3.25
CA THR A 517 -3.48 18.17 3.46
C THR A 517 -3.39 17.24 4.66
N ASN A 518 -2.60 16.16 4.58
CA ASN A 518 -2.36 15.29 5.72
C ASN A 518 -1.63 16.04 6.84
N PHE A 519 -2.01 15.82 8.09
CA PHE A 519 -1.38 16.45 9.26
C PHE A 519 -0.89 15.41 10.26
N ILE A 520 0.37 15.51 10.67
CA ILE A 520 0.94 14.76 11.78
C ILE A 520 1.52 15.73 12.82
N THR A 521 1.29 15.44 14.09
CA THR A 521 1.98 16.08 15.20
C THR A 521 2.50 15.04 16.18
N THR A 522 3.55 15.39 16.93
CA THR A 522 3.97 14.64 18.11
C THR A 522 3.97 15.57 19.31
N SER A 523 2.92 15.48 20.12
CA SER A 523 2.81 16.17 21.41
C SER A 523 3.05 15.20 22.58
N TYR A 524 3.33 15.76 23.75
CA TYR A 524 3.25 15.02 25.00
C TYR A 524 1.83 15.14 25.53
N ASP A 525 0.97 14.19 25.20
CA ASP A 525 -0.30 14.04 25.90
C ASP A 525 -0.18 13.00 27.02
N SER A 526 -1.07 13.12 28.00
CA SER A 526 -1.29 12.03 28.96
C SER A 526 -2.14 10.95 28.29
N PRO A 527 -1.89 9.66 28.54
CA PRO A 527 -2.83 8.62 28.11
C PRO A 527 -4.24 8.91 28.65
N ALA A 528 -5.28 8.63 27.86
CA ALA A 528 -6.65 8.77 28.34
C ALA A 528 -6.85 7.94 29.62
N PRO A 529 -7.57 8.45 30.65
CA PRO A 529 -7.62 7.82 31.97
C PRO A 529 -8.00 6.33 31.94
N GLU A 530 -8.88 5.94 31.03
CA GLU A 530 -9.36 4.58 30.77
C GLU A 530 -8.29 3.61 30.25
N VAL A 531 -7.19 4.09 29.64
CA VAL A 531 -6.09 3.24 29.11
C VAL A 531 -4.76 3.49 29.83
N SER A 532 -4.72 4.34 30.85
CA SER A 532 -3.52 4.50 31.68
C SER A 532 -3.49 3.48 32.81
N ASP A 533 -2.81 2.37 32.56
CA ASP A 533 -2.67 1.22 33.45
C ASP A 533 -1.59 1.38 34.52
N ASN A 534 -0.65 2.33 34.35
CA ASN A 534 0.37 2.60 35.36
C ASN A 534 -0.24 3.15 36.66
N PRO A 535 0.36 2.88 37.85
CA PRO A 535 -0.27 3.18 39.15
C PRO A 535 -0.61 4.66 39.42
N LEU A 536 -0.04 5.59 38.64
CA LEU A 536 -0.23 7.04 38.81
C LEU A 536 -1.06 7.66 37.68
N ARG A 537 -1.51 6.85 36.70
CA ARG A 537 -2.21 7.25 35.47
C ARG A 537 -1.57 8.43 34.72
N PHE A 538 -0.24 8.54 34.76
CA PHE A 538 0.49 9.71 34.26
C PHE A 538 1.77 9.33 33.48
N LYS A 539 2.23 10.22 32.60
CA LYS A 539 3.53 10.07 31.91
C LYS A 539 4.63 10.80 32.67
N PHE A 540 5.58 10.06 33.25
CA PHE A 540 6.72 10.69 33.93
C PHE A 540 7.80 11.15 32.94
N SER A 541 8.11 12.45 32.99
CA SER A 541 9.30 13.06 32.39
C SER A 541 9.94 13.97 33.44
N TRP A 542 11.24 13.81 33.69
CA TRP A 542 11.95 14.53 34.73
C TRP A 542 13.28 15.10 34.24
N SER A 543 13.51 16.38 34.55
CA SER A 543 14.79 17.07 34.38
C SER A 543 15.22 17.64 35.74
N PRO A 544 16.17 16.99 36.45
CA PRO A 544 16.58 17.41 37.79
C PRO A 544 17.13 18.85 37.80
N ARG A 545 17.98 19.17 36.81
CA ARG A 545 18.60 20.48 36.63
C ARG A 545 17.55 21.61 36.51
N GLY A 546 16.44 21.35 35.82
CA GLY A 546 15.36 22.33 35.66
C GLY A 546 14.62 22.66 36.96
N ALA A 547 14.51 21.68 37.87
CA ALA A 547 13.84 21.82 39.16
C ALA A 547 14.69 22.51 40.24
N LEU A 548 16.03 22.48 40.09
CA LEU A 548 16.99 23.16 40.97
C LEU A 548 17.19 24.64 40.58
N LEU A 549 17.46 24.92 39.29
CA LEU A 549 17.71 26.29 38.79
C LEU A 549 16.56 27.25 39.08
N SER A 550 15.35 26.73 39.23
CA SER A 550 14.16 27.52 39.43
C SER A 550 14.01 28.04 40.88
N GLN A 551 14.65 27.40 41.88
CA GLN A 551 14.70 27.92 43.26
C GLN A 551 15.50 29.22 43.41
N GLN A 552 16.28 29.62 42.41
CA GLN A 552 17.08 30.85 42.46
C GLN A 552 16.31 32.09 41.95
N ILE A 553 15.10 31.90 41.40
CA ILE A 553 14.27 32.95 40.79
C ILE A 553 13.10 33.23 41.74
N PHE A 554 12.61 34.48 41.78
CA PHE A 554 11.37 34.81 42.48
C PHE A 554 10.17 34.07 41.85
N ALA A 555 9.11 33.87 42.63
CA ALA A 555 7.87 33.26 42.18
C ALA A 555 6.70 34.24 42.27
N THR A 556 5.82 34.19 41.28
CA THR A 556 4.60 34.98 41.23
C THR A 556 3.46 34.01 40.92
N PHE A 557 2.47 33.91 41.79
CA PHE A 557 1.34 33.00 41.56
C PHE A 557 0.05 33.63 42.02
N LEU A 558 -1.07 33.10 41.53
CA LEU A 558 -2.38 33.56 41.94
C LEU A 558 -2.83 32.75 43.15
N GLN A 559 -3.33 33.43 44.18
CA GLN A 559 -4.00 32.83 45.34
C GLN A 559 -5.22 33.69 45.69
N ASP A 560 -6.40 33.06 45.79
CA ASP A 560 -7.66 33.72 46.16
C ASP A 560 -7.98 35.00 45.36
N GLY A 561 -7.73 34.93 44.05
CA GLY A 561 -7.98 36.03 43.11
C GLY A 561 -6.92 37.14 43.12
N LYS A 562 -5.92 37.08 44.01
CA LYS A 562 -4.83 38.06 44.13
C LYS A 562 -3.50 37.47 43.66
N VAL A 563 -2.66 38.33 43.09
CA VAL A 563 -1.28 37.97 42.70
C VAL A 563 -0.39 38.06 43.94
N ILE A 564 0.32 36.99 44.24
CA ILE A 564 1.26 36.85 45.35
C ILE A 564 2.66 36.67 44.78
N GLU A 565 3.56 37.60 45.12
CA GLU A 565 4.98 37.51 44.79
C GLU A 565 5.79 37.05 46.00
N ILE A 566 6.72 36.12 45.79
CA ILE A 566 7.53 35.49 46.83
C ILE A 566 9.00 35.49 46.41
N SER A 567 9.85 35.99 47.30
CA SER A 567 11.29 36.04 47.10
C SER A 567 11.88 34.62 47.00
N ASN A 568 13.01 34.49 46.30
CA ASN A 568 13.72 33.21 46.19
C ASN A 568 14.21 32.65 47.56
N LYS A 569 14.27 33.48 48.61
CA LYS A 569 14.66 33.06 49.97
C LYS A 569 13.51 32.42 50.74
N ASP A 570 12.29 32.91 50.57
CA ASP A 570 11.10 32.51 51.34
C ASP A 570 10.29 31.38 50.67
N LEU A 571 10.70 31.02 49.46
CA LEU A 571 10.07 30.09 48.54
C LEU A 571 9.65 28.75 49.17
N MET A 572 10.56 28.13 49.95
CA MET A 572 10.30 26.83 50.61
C MET A 572 9.46 26.95 51.88
N ASN A 573 9.42 28.12 52.52
CA ASN A 573 8.61 28.37 53.74
C ASN A 573 7.11 28.45 53.43
N LYS A 574 6.76 28.39 52.14
CA LYS A 574 5.38 28.35 51.61
C LYS A 574 5.07 27.01 50.94
N ALA A 575 5.88 25.98 51.21
CA ALA A 575 5.57 24.61 50.83
C ALA A 575 4.35 24.10 51.60
N VAL A 576 3.37 23.55 50.88
CA VAL A 576 2.16 22.96 51.46
C VAL A 576 1.93 21.56 50.90
N LEU A 577 1.35 20.68 51.72
CA LEU A 577 0.88 19.37 51.28
C LEU A 577 -0.43 19.55 50.51
N TYR A 578 -0.42 19.11 49.25
CA TYR A 578 -1.59 19.07 48.38
C TYR A 578 -2.05 17.61 48.27
N HIS A 579 -3.22 17.33 48.83
CA HIS A 579 -3.85 16.01 48.77
C HIS A 579 -4.54 15.86 47.42
N VAL A 580 -4.22 14.82 46.66
CA VAL A 580 -4.81 14.58 45.33
C VAL A 580 -5.68 13.33 45.32
N LEU A 581 -5.28 12.27 46.04
CA LEU A 581 -6.09 11.08 46.31
C LEU A 581 -5.61 10.38 47.58
N ASP A 582 -6.48 9.58 48.21
CA ASP A 582 -6.16 8.85 49.43
C ASP A 582 -4.92 7.95 49.23
N GLY A 583 -3.92 8.15 50.08
CA GLY A 583 -2.61 7.48 49.98
C GLY A 583 -1.54 8.24 49.18
N TYR A 584 -1.89 9.31 48.46
CA TYR A 584 -0.95 10.13 47.67
C TYR A 584 -1.12 11.64 47.89
N SER A 585 -0.29 12.20 48.76
CA SER A 585 -0.13 13.65 48.97
C SER A 585 1.19 14.15 48.38
N PHE A 586 1.15 15.25 47.63
CA PHE A 586 2.33 15.90 47.07
C PHE A 586 2.76 17.09 47.93
N LEU A 587 4.08 17.30 48.10
CA LEU A 587 4.60 18.54 48.67
C LEU A 587 4.81 19.57 47.56
N ALA A 588 4.03 20.64 47.57
CA ALA A 588 4.05 21.70 46.56
C ALA A 588 4.61 22.99 47.17
N TYR A 589 5.68 23.58 46.61
CA TYR A 589 6.17 24.92 47.00
C TYR A 589 6.37 25.88 45.79
N PRO A 590 6.06 27.20 45.93
CA PRO A 590 5.99 28.16 44.81
C PRO A 590 7.24 28.25 43.92
N ASN A 591 7.10 28.59 42.64
CA ASN A 591 8.24 28.64 41.71
C ASN A 591 7.93 29.37 40.39
N ARG A 592 8.72 30.40 40.05
CA ARG A 592 8.54 31.29 38.86
C ARG A 592 7.17 31.96 38.79
N ASP A 593 6.92 32.74 37.74
CA ASP A 593 5.58 33.25 37.44
C ASP A 593 4.70 32.16 36.85
N SER A 594 3.61 31.81 37.55
CA SER A 594 2.58 30.87 37.12
C SER A 594 1.23 31.54 36.82
N VAL A 595 1.11 32.86 36.99
CA VAL A 595 -0.12 33.62 36.71
C VAL A 595 -0.60 33.50 35.25
N PRO A 596 0.26 33.55 34.21
CA PRO A 596 -0.17 33.45 32.82
C PRO A 596 -0.90 32.14 32.47
N PHE A 597 -0.63 31.05 33.19
CA PHE A 597 -1.23 29.75 32.91
C PHE A 597 -2.75 29.72 33.15
N ARG A 598 -3.28 30.51 34.08
CA ARG A 598 -4.74 30.63 34.32
C ARG A 598 -5.48 31.08 33.06
N GLN A 599 -4.88 32.03 32.32
CA GLN A 599 -5.45 32.55 31.08
C GLN A 599 -5.13 31.66 29.87
N ALA A 600 -3.94 31.04 29.84
CA ALA A 600 -3.53 30.14 28.75
C ALA A 600 -4.30 28.81 28.70
N TYR A 601 -4.79 28.31 29.83
CA TYR A 601 -5.57 27.06 29.91
C TYR A 601 -7.09 27.27 30.06
N GLY A 602 -7.59 28.51 30.08
CA GLY A 602 -9.02 28.82 30.14
C GLY A 602 -9.71 28.54 31.49
N ILE A 603 -8.93 28.20 32.52
CA ILE A 603 -9.39 27.76 33.86
C ILE A 603 -9.60 28.94 34.82
N ALA A 604 -10.53 29.82 34.47
CA ALA A 604 -10.81 31.07 35.20
C ALA A 604 -11.14 30.83 36.69
N GLU A 605 -11.74 29.69 37.01
CA GLU A 605 -12.15 29.21 38.32
C GLU A 605 -11.04 28.64 39.21
N THR A 606 -9.79 28.51 38.73
CA THR A 606 -8.70 27.86 39.50
C THR A 606 -7.88 28.84 40.36
N HIS A 607 -7.51 28.42 41.58
CA HIS A 607 -6.95 29.28 42.63
C HIS A 607 -5.44 29.11 43.01
N ALA A 608 -4.61 28.15 42.48
CA ALA A 608 -3.13 28.03 42.76
C ALA A 608 -2.28 27.05 41.85
N VAL A 609 -0.93 27.22 41.64
CA VAL A 609 0.00 26.37 40.76
C VAL A 609 1.56 26.42 41.12
N ILE A 610 2.35 25.29 41.23
CA ILE A 610 3.55 25.13 42.17
C ILE A 610 4.68 23.96 41.89
N ARG A 611 6.07 24.01 42.14
CA ARG A 611 7.17 22.86 42.10
C ARG A 611 8.76 23.11 42.35
N GLY A 612 9.68 22.15 42.83
CA GLY A 612 11.23 22.05 42.60
C GLY A 612 12.32 21.43 43.66
N SER A 613 13.68 21.76 43.75
CA SER A 613 14.78 21.15 44.70
C SER A 613 16.24 21.84 44.98
N LYS A 614 17.25 21.26 45.78
CA LYS A 614 18.53 21.88 46.48
C LYS A 614 19.96 21.13 46.60
N ALA A 615 21.11 21.70 47.16
CA ALA A 615 22.57 21.20 47.17
C ALA A 615 23.66 21.58 48.30
N TRP A 616 24.13 20.69 49.21
CA TRP A 616 25.24 20.96 50.21
C TRP A 616 26.27 19.82 50.48
N LEU A 617 26.26 18.75 49.70
CA LEU A 617 26.94 17.49 50.03
C LEU A 617 28.34 17.38 49.39
N ASN A 618 29.37 17.06 50.19
CA ASN A 618 30.79 17.02 49.75
C ASN A 618 31.51 15.70 50.14
N GLU A 619 32.54 15.31 49.37
CA GLU A 619 33.26 14.04 49.56
C GLU A 619 33.98 13.87 50.92
N GLY A 620 34.06 12.62 51.38
CA GLY A 620 34.72 12.24 52.64
C GLY A 620 33.80 12.17 53.87
N LEU A 621 32.52 12.51 53.75
CA LEU A 621 31.56 12.44 54.86
C LEU A 621 31.09 11.00 55.15
N LYS A 622 30.99 10.66 56.44
CA LYS A 622 30.39 9.38 56.90
C LYS A 622 28.87 9.44 56.89
N TRP A 623 28.21 8.28 56.72
CA TRP A 623 26.74 8.20 56.74
C TRP A 623 26.13 8.79 58.02
N SER A 624 26.68 8.44 59.18
CA SER A 624 26.35 9.02 60.49
C SER A 624 26.34 10.55 60.51
N HIS A 625 27.34 11.19 59.89
CA HIS A 625 27.51 12.65 59.86
C HIS A 625 26.62 13.32 58.81
N ILE A 626 26.39 12.66 57.66
CA ILE A 626 25.40 13.10 56.66
C ILE A 626 24.00 13.10 57.28
N GLN A 627 23.65 12.03 58.01
CA GLN A 627 22.37 11.93 58.67
C GLN A 627 22.24 12.94 59.82
N GLN A 628 23.32 13.22 60.57
CA GLN A 628 23.34 14.30 61.56
C GLN A 628 22.99 15.66 60.93
N GLN A 629 23.62 16.02 59.80
CA GLN A 629 23.34 17.30 59.14
C GLN A 629 21.97 17.34 58.42
N LEU A 630 21.47 16.22 57.90
CA LEU A 630 20.12 16.13 57.34
C LEU A 630 19.02 16.29 58.40
N THR A 631 19.23 15.77 59.61
CA THR A 631 18.21 15.69 60.68
C THR A 631 18.37 16.74 61.77
N GLY A 632 19.52 17.38 61.88
CA GLY A 632 19.86 18.30 62.97
C GLY A 632 20.05 17.60 64.32
N ALA A 633 20.57 16.36 64.33
CA ALA A 633 20.82 15.61 65.55
C ALA A 633 22.00 16.17 66.37
N ALA A 634 21.95 15.99 67.69
CA ALA A 634 22.93 16.56 68.62
C ALA A 634 24.37 16.05 68.38
N SER A 635 24.53 14.77 68.07
CA SER A 635 25.78 14.17 67.61
C SER A 635 25.54 13.17 66.47
N ALA A 636 26.62 12.71 65.83
CA ALA A 636 26.58 11.63 64.84
C ALA A 636 26.55 10.22 65.48
N THR A 637 26.35 10.08 66.79
CA THR A 637 26.22 8.74 67.40
C THR A 637 24.87 8.12 67.06
N GLU A 638 24.83 6.79 66.91
CA GLU A 638 23.59 6.07 66.57
C GLU A 638 22.47 6.32 67.60
N VAL A 639 22.81 6.46 68.88
CA VAL A 639 21.84 6.77 69.95
C VAL A 639 21.18 8.13 69.72
N ASP A 640 21.95 9.18 69.48
CA ASP A 640 21.43 10.54 69.27
C ASP A 640 20.71 10.68 67.92
N LEU A 641 21.15 9.96 66.88
CA LEU A 641 20.50 9.91 65.58
C LEU A 641 19.13 9.22 65.67
N LEU A 642 19.02 8.10 66.39
CA LEU A 642 17.75 7.41 66.62
C LEU A 642 16.81 8.23 67.53
N ALA A 643 17.35 8.86 68.58
CA ALA A 643 16.58 9.77 69.42
C ALA A 643 16.03 10.96 68.61
N LYS A 644 16.83 11.52 67.68
CA LYS A 644 16.35 12.57 66.78
C LYS A 644 15.29 12.07 65.80
N VAL A 645 15.42 10.85 65.28
CA VAL A 645 14.37 10.23 64.45
C VAL A 645 13.07 10.05 65.25
N ASP A 646 13.13 9.66 66.51
CA ASP A 646 11.95 9.57 67.39
C ASP A 646 11.33 10.94 67.71
N GLU A 647 12.14 11.99 67.78
CA GLU A 647 11.68 13.37 67.99
C GLU A 647 10.96 13.94 66.75
N VAL A 648 11.42 13.60 65.54
CA VAL A 648 10.87 14.17 64.28
C VAL A 648 9.88 13.26 63.54
N CYS A 649 9.79 11.97 63.87
CA CYS A 649 8.91 11.00 63.23
C CYS A 649 7.92 10.36 64.22
N SER A 650 6.65 10.31 63.84
CA SER A 650 5.62 9.55 64.57
C SER A 650 5.41 8.17 63.92
N PHE A 651 5.35 7.13 64.73
CA PHE A 651 5.16 5.74 64.28
C PHE A 651 3.81 5.20 64.79
N ARG A 652 3.15 4.34 64.01
CA ARG A 652 1.81 3.81 64.35
C ARG A 652 1.86 2.73 65.43
N SER A 653 2.97 2.01 65.54
CA SER A 653 3.22 1.06 66.64
C SER A 653 4.72 0.89 66.93
N PRO A 654 5.10 0.34 68.12
CA PRO A 654 6.48 0.01 68.44
C PRO A 654 7.13 -1.00 67.46
N GLU A 655 6.33 -1.90 66.89
CA GLU A 655 6.77 -2.90 65.92
C GLU A 655 7.03 -2.27 64.54
N GLU A 656 6.15 -1.35 64.09
CA GLU A 656 6.37 -0.56 62.87
C GLU A 656 7.64 0.28 63.01
N ARG A 657 7.80 0.97 64.15
CA ARG A 657 9.01 1.72 64.49
C ARG A 657 10.25 0.83 64.41
N SER A 658 10.24 -0.32 65.10
CA SER A 658 11.38 -1.25 65.12
C SER A 658 11.71 -1.77 63.71
N LYS A 659 10.70 -2.08 62.89
CA LYS A 659 10.87 -2.55 61.52
C LYS A 659 11.45 -1.48 60.59
N ILE A 660 10.97 -0.23 60.69
CA ILE A 660 11.51 0.90 59.91
C ILE A 660 12.94 1.21 60.32
N LEU A 661 13.22 1.31 61.63
CA LEU A 661 14.57 1.58 62.12
C LEU A 661 15.55 0.44 61.80
N ALA A 662 15.11 -0.82 61.85
CA ALA A 662 15.92 -1.94 61.37
C ALA A 662 16.25 -1.82 59.87
N GLY A 663 15.29 -1.39 59.03
CA GLY A 663 15.54 -1.12 57.62
C GLY A 663 16.52 0.03 57.37
N LEU A 664 16.41 1.14 58.12
CA LEU A 664 17.35 2.27 58.04
C LEU A 664 18.77 1.90 58.50
N LYS A 665 18.89 1.09 59.57
CA LYS A 665 20.16 0.50 60.03
C LYS A 665 20.76 -0.45 58.99
N TRP A 666 19.94 -1.31 58.40
CA TRP A 666 20.34 -2.27 57.37
C TRP A 666 20.84 -1.61 56.08
N MET A 667 20.32 -0.42 55.72
CA MET A 667 20.86 0.42 54.65
C MET A 667 22.16 1.17 55.03
N GLY A 668 22.71 0.96 56.22
CA GLY A 668 23.97 1.58 56.68
C GLY A 668 23.87 3.07 57.03
N LEU A 669 22.66 3.66 57.06
CA LEU A 669 22.48 5.12 57.14
C LEU A 669 22.87 5.77 58.48
N PHE A 670 23.02 4.96 59.53
CA PHE A 670 23.54 5.39 60.83
C PHE A 670 24.98 4.89 61.08
N SER A 671 25.61 4.24 60.09
CA SER A 671 26.96 3.69 60.23
C SER A 671 28.04 4.76 60.11
N ASP A 672 29.22 4.41 60.61
CA ASP A 672 30.41 5.26 60.53
C ASP A 672 31.25 5.01 59.27
N GLU A 673 30.68 4.34 58.27
CA GLU A 673 31.29 4.13 56.95
C GLU A 673 31.30 5.44 56.15
N VAL A 674 32.38 5.66 55.38
CA VAL A 674 32.51 6.83 54.50
C VAL A 674 31.59 6.65 53.30
N ALA A 675 30.64 7.57 53.13
CA ALA A 675 29.69 7.51 52.04
C ALA A 675 30.37 7.91 50.72
N ALA A 676 30.05 7.20 49.63
CA ALA A 676 30.48 7.56 48.28
C ALA A 676 29.67 8.77 47.77
N VAL A 677 30.02 9.96 48.28
CA VAL A 677 29.27 11.19 48.07
C VAL A 677 29.21 11.58 46.60
N ARG A 678 27.99 11.87 46.14
CA ARG A 678 27.70 12.47 44.83
C ARG A 678 26.98 13.80 45.02
N ASP A 679 26.63 14.47 43.93
CA ASP A 679 26.11 15.85 43.87
C ASP A 679 24.84 16.17 44.71
N SER A 680 24.21 15.16 45.33
CA SER A 680 23.09 15.33 46.27
C SER A 680 22.93 14.11 47.20
N PRO A 681 22.25 14.23 48.36
CA PRO A 681 22.03 13.13 49.30
C PRO A 681 21.45 11.86 48.67
N VAL A 682 20.55 12.01 47.69
CA VAL A 682 19.93 10.90 46.96
C VAL A 682 20.89 10.26 45.95
N GLY A 683 21.84 11.01 45.39
CA GLY A 683 22.91 10.45 44.55
C GLY A 683 23.82 9.52 45.34
N THR A 684 24.16 9.92 46.57
CA THR A 684 24.97 9.17 47.54
C THR A 684 24.25 7.93 48.06
N LEU A 685 22.93 8.02 48.29
CA LEU A 685 22.09 6.90 48.70
C LEU A 685 21.89 5.83 47.60
N ARG A 686 22.20 6.15 46.33
CA ARG A 686 22.17 5.17 45.24
C ARG A 686 23.44 4.32 45.15
N SER A 687 24.57 4.77 45.68
CA SER A 687 25.82 3.99 45.67
C SER A 687 25.86 2.85 46.68
N THR A 688 25.02 2.85 47.72
CA THR A 688 24.89 1.73 48.67
C THR A 688 24.01 0.58 48.13
N GLY A 689 23.16 0.85 47.13
CA GLY A 689 22.18 -0.12 46.63
C GLY A 689 22.64 -1.01 45.47
N GLN A 690 23.95 -1.20 45.25
CA GLN A 690 24.43 -1.92 44.07
C GLN A 690 24.39 -3.46 44.17
N ASP A 691 24.06 -4.01 45.34
CA ASP A 691 23.75 -5.45 45.54
C ASP A 691 22.52 -5.62 46.44
N MET A 692 21.30 -5.43 45.90
CA MET A 692 20.05 -5.74 46.59
C MET A 692 18.96 -6.22 45.61
N GLN A 693 18.79 -7.54 45.54
CA GLN A 693 17.78 -8.21 44.71
C GLN A 693 16.39 -8.17 45.35
N LEU A 694 15.36 -7.94 44.54
CA LEU A 694 13.95 -8.20 44.88
C LEU A 694 13.28 -8.92 43.68
N PRO A 695 12.35 -9.87 43.90
CA PRO A 695 11.75 -10.64 42.81
C PRO A 695 10.63 -9.85 42.11
N GLY A 696 10.71 -9.74 40.79
CA GLY A 696 9.66 -9.11 39.98
C GLY A 696 10.10 -8.81 38.54
N ARG A 697 9.16 -8.86 37.59
CA ARG A 697 9.41 -8.39 36.22
C ARG A 697 9.60 -6.87 36.23
N THR A 698 10.65 -6.40 35.58
CA THR A 698 10.94 -4.97 35.42
C THR A 698 11.11 -4.64 33.94
N SER A 699 10.44 -3.59 33.47
CA SER A 699 10.54 -3.11 32.10
C SER A 699 11.17 -1.72 32.11
N ALA A 700 12.37 -1.59 31.54
CA ALA A 700 13.16 -0.36 31.57
C ALA A 700 13.50 0.12 30.15
N LEU A 701 13.37 1.43 29.92
CA LEU A 701 13.87 2.09 28.70
C LEU A 701 14.93 3.10 29.12
N GLU A 702 16.20 2.70 29.03
CA GLU A 702 17.33 3.60 29.18
C GLU A 702 17.87 3.98 27.79
N LEU A 703 17.97 5.28 27.53
CA LEU A 703 18.46 5.83 26.27
C LEU A 703 19.51 6.88 26.55
N PHE A 704 20.72 6.67 26.01
CA PHE A 704 21.80 7.63 26.06
C PHE A 704 21.79 8.53 24.82
N GLY A 705 22.19 9.80 25.01
CA GLY A 705 22.55 10.66 23.90
C GLY A 705 23.93 10.29 23.37
N GLU A 706 24.13 10.43 22.07
CA GLU A 706 25.43 10.17 21.43
C GLU A 706 26.23 11.49 21.31
N PRO A 707 27.47 11.56 21.80
CA PRO A 707 28.31 12.76 21.63
C PRO A 707 28.47 13.14 20.16
N GLY A 708 28.23 14.41 19.81
CA GLY A 708 28.23 14.91 18.43
C GLY A 708 26.99 14.56 17.59
N SER A 709 26.03 13.81 18.15
CA SER A 709 24.81 13.33 17.50
C SER A 709 23.58 13.85 18.27
N TYR A 710 22.48 13.12 18.31
CA TYR A 710 21.23 13.54 18.96
C TYR A 710 21.25 13.28 20.48
N SER A 711 20.55 14.13 21.24
CA SER A 711 20.18 13.80 22.62
C SER A 711 19.18 12.63 22.63
N ALA A 712 19.15 11.86 23.73
CA ALA A 712 18.23 10.74 23.89
C ALA A 712 16.76 11.11 23.64
N MET A 713 16.33 12.28 24.13
CA MET A 713 14.99 12.82 23.92
C MET A 713 14.73 13.19 22.46
N ALA A 714 15.67 13.90 21.81
CA ALA A 714 15.54 14.25 20.41
C ALA A 714 15.43 12.98 19.53
N LYS A 715 16.29 11.98 19.80
CA LYS A 715 16.30 10.70 19.11
C LYS A 715 14.98 9.94 19.31
N SER A 716 14.49 9.80 20.55
CA SER A 716 13.27 9.02 20.82
C SER A 716 12.01 9.63 20.25
N VAL A 717 11.85 10.96 20.29
CA VAL A 717 10.67 11.65 19.75
C VAL A 717 10.77 11.87 18.24
N GLY A 718 11.90 12.38 17.75
CA GLY A 718 12.06 12.74 16.34
C GLY A 718 12.10 11.53 15.42
N LEU A 719 12.71 10.43 15.86
CA LEU A 719 12.81 9.21 15.06
C LEU A 719 11.47 8.47 14.98
N THR A 720 10.71 8.40 16.08
CA THR A 720 9.36 7.79 16.08
C THR A 720 8.36 8.63 15.29
N CYS A 721 8.47 9.97 15.35
CA CYS A 721 7.77 10.89 14.45
C CYS A 721 8.06 10.56 12.98
N GLY A 722 9.34 10.50 12.59
CA GLY A 722 9.75 10.18 11.22
C GLY A 722 9.29 8.79 10.76
N ILE A 723 9.29 7.78 11.64
CA ILE A 723 8.76 6.44 11.38
C ILE A 723 7.26 6.51 11.06
N ALA A 724 6.46 7.15 11.91
CA ALA A 724 5.01 7.26 11.73
C ALA A 724 4.64 8.03 10.45
N ILE A 725 5.37 9.09 10.13
CA ILE A 725 5.19 9.86 8.89
C ILE A 725 5.52 9.01 7.67
N GLN A 726 6.64 8.28 7.67
CA GLN A 726 6.98 7.42 6.54
C GLN A 726 5.93 6.31 6.35
N LEU A 727 5.40 5.72 7.42
CA LEU A 727 4.33 4.72 7.33
C LEU A 727 3.07 5.27 6.65
N LEU A 728 2.69 6.52 6.94
CA LEU A 728 1.59 7.18 6.23
C LEU A 728 1.94 7.47 4.76
N LEU A 729 3.18 7.89 4.46
CA LEU A 729 3.62 8.20 3.09
C LEU A 729 3.80 6.96 2.20
N ASP A 730 4.09 5.82 2.81
CA ASP A 730 4.19 4.47 2.22
C ASP A 730 2.81 3.78 2.11
N ASP A 731 1.71 4.48 2.44
CA ASP A 731 0.34 4.00 2.38
C ASP A 731 0.03 2.77 3.30
N GLU A 732 0.79 2.58 4.39
CA GLU A 732 0.65 1.44 5.34
C GLU A 732 -0.81 1.30 5.86
N PRO A 733 -1.48 0.13 5.73
CA PRO A 733 -2.93 0.01 5.94
C PRO A 733 -3.47 0.47 7.30
N ALA A 734 -2.68 0.33 8.36
CA ALA A 734 -3.06 0.79 9.70
C ALA A 734 -2.99 2.32 9.86
N SER A 735 -2.11 2.98 9.09
CA SER A 735 -1.89 4.43 9.13
C SER A 735 -2.70 5.18 8.06
N ASN A 736 -3.09 4.53 6.97
CA ASN A 736 -3.79 5.14 5.83
C ASN A 736 -5.32 5.08 5.92
N LYS A 737 -5.89 5.32 7.11
CA LYS A 737 -7.34 5.31 7.36
C LYS A 737 -7.89 6.75 7.37
N PRO A 738 -9.01 7.07 6.69
CA PRO A 738 -9.60 8.41 6.76
C PRO A 738 -10.05 8.78 8.18
N GLY A 739 -9.66 9.95 8.67
CA GLY A 739 -10.09 10.50 9.96
C GLY A 739 -8.95 10.92 10.89
N VAL A 740 -9.28 11.19 12.15
CA VAL A 740 -8.27 11.48 13.19
C VAL A 740 -7.75 10.17 13.76
N ILE A 741 -6.49 9.86 13.47
CA ILE A 741 -5.81 8.66 13.97
C ILE A 741 -5.04 9.00 15.24
N ALA A 742 -5.52 8.51 16.39
CA ALA A 742 -4.83 8.65 17.67
C ALA A 742 -3.96 7.40 17.97
N PRO A 743 -2.70 7.55 18.44
CA PRO A 743 -1.80 6.43 18.71
C PRO A 743 -2.18 5.70 20.02
N TYR A 744 -3.19 4.83 19.95
CA TYR A 744 -3.61 3.97 21.08
C TYR A 744 -3.96 2.52 20.68
N SER A 745 -3.92 2.15 19.39
CA SER A 745 -4.18 0.76 18.95
C SER A 745 -2.89 0.03 18.56
N HIS A 746 -2.83 -1.27 18.85
CA HIS A 746 -1.73 -2.17 18.46
C HIS A 746 -1.42 -2.09 16.95
N GLU A 747 -2.44 -2.09 16.09
CA GLU A 747 -2.28 -1.98 14.63
C GLU A 747 -1.38 -0.83 14.18
N ILE A 748 -1.38 0.30 14.90
CA ILE A 748 -0.59 1.50 14.57
C ILE A 748 0.73 1.50 15.36
N CYS A 749 0.66 1.13 16.64
CA CYS A 749 1.80 1.20 17.54
C CYS A 749 2.86 0.12 17.25
N ASP A 750 2.48 -1.10 16.86
CA ASP A 750 3.42 -2.19 16.62
C ASP A 750 4.32 -1.97 15.37
N PRO A 751 3.80 -1.54 14.20
CA PRO A 751 4.63 -1.15 13.06
C PRO A 751 5.65 -0.04 13.37
N ILE A 752 5.30 0.89 14.26
CA ILE A 752 6.19 1.95 14.73
C ILE A 752 7.23 1.38 15.71
N ARG A 753 6.79 0.57 16.69
CA ARG A 753 7.63 -0.08 17.71
C ARG A 753 8.72 -0.93 17.07
N VAL A 754 8.37 -1.86 16.18
CA VAL A 754 9.34 -2.74 15.50
C VAL A 754 10.42 -1.92 14.76
N ARG A 755 10.02 -0.85 14.07
CA ARG A 755 10.94 0.05 13.36
C ARG A 755 11.79 0.91 14.31
N ALA A 756 11.29 1.24 15.50
CA ALA A 756 12.03 1.96 16.54
C ALA A 756 13.04 1.05 17.28
N GLU A 757 12.67 -0.21 17.56
CA GLU A 757 13.54 -1.23 18.15
C GLU A 757 14.75 -1.52 17.25
N ALA A 758 14.52 -1.61 15.92
CA ALA A 758 15.59 -1.71 14.92
C ALA A 758 16.54 -0.49 14.90
N LYS A 759 16.16 0.63 15.52
CA LYS A 759 16.98 1.83 15.74
C LYS A 759 17.52 1.95 17.18
N ARG A 760 17.49 0.85 17.93
CA ARG A 760 17.91 0.73 19.34
C ARG A 760 17.06 1.57 20.31
N ILE A 761 15.83 1.88 19.95
CA ILE A 761 14.81 2.42 20.86
C ILE A 761 13.92 1.25 21.28
N LYS A 762 14.29 0.54 22.35
CA LYS A 762 13.56 -0.62 22.84
C LYS A 762 13.43 -0.61 24.35
N LEU A 763 12.27 -1.00 24.86
CA LEU A 763 12.15 -1.44 26.23
C LEU A 763 12.95 -2.74 26.40
N VAL A 764 13.62 -2.89 27.53
CA VAL A 764 14.22 -4.16 27.94
C VAL A 764 13.44 -4.67 29.13
N GLU A 765 12.81 -5.83 28.94
CA GLU A 765 12.14 -6.54 30.02
C GLU A 765 13.13 -7.52 30.65
N HIS A 766 13.33 -7.38 31.95
CA HIS A 766 14.06 -8.33 32.77
C HIS A 766 13.05 -9.05 33.67
N THR A 767 12.91 -10.35 33.48
CA THR A 767 12.42 -11.21 34.55
C THR A 767 13.63 -11.49 35.44
N LEU A 768 13.60 -10.97 36.67
CA LEU A 768 14.56 -11.26 37.73
C LEU A 768 14.18 -12.59 38.41
#